data_AF-A0A316SIV7-F1
#
_entry.id   AF-A0A316SIV7-F1
#
_cell.length_a   1.000
_cell.length_b   1.000
_cell.length_c   1.000
_cell.angle_alpha   90.00
_cell.angle_beta   90.00
_cell.angle_gamma   90.00
#
_symmetry.space_group_name_H-M   'P 1'
#
loop_
_entity.id
_entity.type
_entity.pdbx_description
1 polymer ?
#
loop_
_entity_poly.entity_id
_entity_poly.type
_entity_poly.pdbx_seq_one_letter_code
_entity_poly.pdbx_strand_id
1 'polypeptide(L)'
;MAKKEEKVNIEYMKALDNATSIKVKVDEEMKKSFIAYAMAVNVSRAIPDVRDGLKPVHRRILFAMNDMGNTYDKPTKKCARIVGEVLGKYHPHGDSAVYDALVRLAQDFSVRCPLVDGQGNFGSVDGDPAAAQRYTEARLSKIAGELLRDIEKETVDFCPNFDDTLKQPTVLPSRYPNILVNGADGIAVGMATNIPPHNLGEVIDACLAQLENPDISLEELMRYLPAPDYPTGGILMGSAALKIAYKTGRGGVVLRAKSEIEEYANGTRTRIVVTELPYQVNKAVLIKTIATLVKDKKIDGISDIHEESDRFGMRIVIDIKKEANAQVVLNSLYKHTQLQVSNGITLLALADGQPKIMGLKEILSCYIAHQKEVIVRRTKFDLEKAEERHHIIKGLVIAQDNIDRVVEIIKKSDDRYDAQEKLINEFYLTEKQAGAILDMRLARLTSLEVTSLHNELNELEKLIEELKSIIASPAKVANIIKTEMSEIKEKYADPRRTEISLDYSDINIGDLIEKEDVVVSMTHFGYVKRLPVNEYHAQKRGGKGVTAHKPKEEDFVENMFITNTHDDLLFFTNFGKVYSIKGYEVPEAQKTARGRAIVNLLQLGDGEKVTTVIPRKENARGYLFMATKRGLVKKTDIQEFDSIRKVGKIAISLNEGDELVGVALTRGYDEILIASSTGKCIRFAEEEVRAMGREAQGVRSMKIDKDEAVVDMTVVRSGCEVITVSENGYGKRSDITDYRLQSRAGKGIKAGTFNAKTGRLVNLKLVEPDDDIMVIADNGVVIRMRARDVSKIGRDTQGVRIMKFKDDSSKVVCVANTPPEAEELDGDEN
;
A
#
# COMPACT_ATOMS: atom_id res chain seq x y z
N MET A 1 -68.07 -3.78 -21.58
CA MET A 1 -67.42 -3.65 -20.26
C MET A 1 -66.67 -2.32 -20.18
N ALA A 2 -67.39 -1.21 -20.25
CA ALA A 2 -66.88 0.14 -20.04
C ALA A 2 -67.94 0.89 -19.23
N LYS A 3 -67.69 1.04 -17.92
CA LYS A 3 -68.36 1.86 -16.89
C LYS A 3 -68.05 1.26 -15.52
N LYS A 4 -66.79 1.40 -15.10
CA LYS A 4 -66.37 1.11 -13.71
C LYS A 4 -65.17 1.98 -13.34
N GLU A 5 -65.26 3.26 -13.66
CA GLU A 5 -64.40 4.30 -13.10
C GLU A 5 -65.34 5.32 -12.40
N GLU A 6 -64.85 5.88 -11.29
CA GLU A 6 -65.54 6.82 -10.39
C GLU A 6 -66.60 6.23 -9.42
N LYS A 7 -66.15 5.36 -8.50
CA LYS A 7 -66.56 5.50 -7.10
C LYS A 7 -65.31 5.85 -6.29
N VAL A 8 -64.90 7.11 -6.40
CA VAL A 8 -64.03 7.73 -5.40
C VAL A 8 -64.72 7.51 -4.05
N ASN A 9 -64.02 6.85 -3.13
CA ASN A 9 -64.58 6.42 -1.86
C ASN A 9 -65.00 7.65 -1.06
N ILE A 10 -66.32 7.87 -0.91
CA ILE A 10 -66.89 9.04 -0.25
C ILE A 10 -66.38 9.15 1.19
N GLU A 11 -66.06 8.02 1.84
CA GLU A 11 -65.40 8.01 3.16
C GLU A 11 -63.98 8.55 3.12
N TYR A 12 -63.20 8.23 2.07
CA TYR A 12 -61.85 8.77 1.89
C TYR A 12 -61.88 10.28 1.66
N MET A 13 -62.84 10.77 0.87
CA MET A 13 -63.03 12.20 0.65
C MET A 13 -63.52 12.93 1.91
N LYS A 14 -64.46 12.35 2.66
CA LYS A 14 -64.87 12.89 3.98
C LYS A 14 -63.73 12.88 5.00
N ALA A 15 -62.86 11.87 4.96
CA ALA A 15 -61.67 11.81 5.81
C ALA A 15 -60.64 12.88 5.42
N LEU A 16 -60.47 13.15 4.12
CA LEU A 16 -59.65 14.25 3.60
C LEU A 16 -60.22 15.64 3.94
N ASP A 17 -61.54 15.82 3.86
CA ASP A 17 -62.22 17.07 4.23
C ASP A 17 -62.11 17.38 5.72
N ASN A 18 -62.08 16.33 6.56
CA ASN A 18 -61.84 16.44 8.01
C ASN A 18 -60.34 16.42 8.37
N ALA A 19 -59.44 16.20 7.41
CA ALA A 19 -58.01 16.17 7.66
C ALA A 19 -57.46 17.59 7.75
N THR A 20 -56.73 17.87 8.82
CA THR A 20 -56.01 19.14 8.95
C THR A 20 -54.80 19.12 8.01
N SER A 21 -54.87 19.87 6.90
CA SER A 21 -53.75 20.02 5.97
C SER A 21 -52.73 21.01 6.54
N ILE A 22 -51.56 20.51 6.93
CA ILE A 22 -50.43 21.34 7.36
C ILE A 22 -49.53 21.57 6.15
N LYS A 23 -49.43 22.82 5.69
CA LYS A 23 -48.50 23.21 4.63
C LYS A 23 -47.08 23.21 5.20
N VAL A 24 -46.21 22.38 4.66
CA VAL A 24 -44.79 22.32 5.05
C VAL A 24 -43.92 22.76 3.86
N LYS A 25 -42.90 23.58 4.12
CA LYS A 25 -41.92 23.93 3.08
C LYS A 25 -41.02 22.73 2.79
N VAL A 26 -40.89 22.39 1.51
CA VAL A 26 -40.14 21.21 1.05
C VAL A 26 -38.67 21.26 1.51
N ASP A 27 -37.98 22.40 1.39
CA ASP A 27 -36.57 22.52 1.79
C ASP A 27 -36.36 22.27 3.29
N GLU A 28 -37.25 22.81 4.13
CA GLU A 28 -37.18 22.63 5.59
C GLU A 28 -37.46 21.17 5.97
N GLU A 29 -38.48 20.54 5.37
CA GLU A 29 -38.84 19.15 5.64
C GLU A 29 -37.76 18.17 5.16
N MET A 30 -37.19 18.41 3.97
CA MET A 30 -36.10 17.58 3.44
C MET A 30 -34.87 17.63 4.35
N LYS A 31 -34.47 18.81 4.83
CA LYS A 31 -33.35 18.95 5.78
C LYS A 31 -33.64 18.23 7.09
N LYS A 32 -34.83 18.44 7.67
CA LYS A 32 -35.23 17.82 8.93
C LYS A 32 -35.26 16.30 8.82
N SER A 33 -35.93 15.76 7.81
CA SER A 33 -36.04 14.32 7.58
C SER A 33 -34.68 13.69 7.29
N PHE A 34 -33.84 14.32 6.47
CA PHE A 34 -32.50 13.80 6.16
C PHE A 34 -31.57 13.82 7.38
N ILE A 35 -31.57 14.90 8.18
CA ILE A 35 -30.75 14.98 9.40
C ILE A 35 -31.19 13.90 10.41
N ALA A 36 -32.50 13.72 10.63
CA ALA A 36 -33.01 12.70 11.54
C ALA A 36 -32.58 11.29 11.10
N TYR A 37 -32.70 10.98 9.80
CA TYR A 37 -32.22 9.72 9.24
C TYR A 37 -30.70 9.56 9.39
N ALA A 38 -29.92 10.58 9.04
CA ALA A 38 -28.46 10.55 9.12
C ALA A 38 -27.98 10.34 10.56
N MET A 39 -28.57 11.04 11.53
CA MET A 39 -28.25 10.86 12.95
C MET A 39 -28.58 9.45 13.43
N ALA A 40 -29.77 8.92 13.09
CA ALA A 40 -30.16 7.57 13.46
C ALA A 40 -29.24 6.50 12.85
N VAL A 41 -28.84 6.66 11.58
CA VAL A 41 -27.91 5.73 10.91
C VAL A 41 -26.51 5.80 11.55
N ASN A 42 -26.01 7.00 11.83
CA ASN A 42 -24.66 7.18 12.36
C ASN A 42 -24.55 6.64 13.79
N VAL A 43 -25.51 6.97 14.67
CA VAL A 43 -25.45 6.62 16.09
C VAL A 43 -26.02 5.23 16.38
N SER A 44 -27.10 4.82 15.70
CA SER A 44 -27.85 3.61 16.06
C SER A 44 -27.71 2.47 15.05
N ARG A 45 -26.77 2.56 14.09
CA ARG A 45 -26.54 1.48 13.11
C ARG A 45 -25.08 1.27 12.72
N ALA A 46 -24.43 2.28 12.16
CA ALA A 46 -23.23 2.07 11.34
C ALA A 46 -21.90 2.13 12.12
N ILE A 47 -21.81 2.98 13.14
CA ILE A 47 -20.57 3.28 13.87
C ILE A 47 -20.57 2.53 15.21
N PRO A 48 -19.48 1.84 15.60
CA PRO A 48 -19.37 1.16 16.88
C PRO A 48 -19.21 2.17 18.03
N ASP A 49 -19.57 1.76 19.25
CA ASP A 49 -19.23 2.50 20.47
C ASP A 49 -17.77 2.23 20.86
N VAL A 50 -17.03 3.27 21.29
CA VAL A 50 -15.60 3.14 21.63
C VAL A 50 -15.35 2.22 22.83
N ARG A 51 -16.34 2.08 23.72
CA ARG A 51 -16.22 1.38 25.00
C ARG A 51 -16.27 -0.14 24.86
N ASP A 52 -17.11 -0.66 23.95
CA ASP A 52 -17.26 -2.10 23.71
C ASP A 52 -16.93 -2.52 22.27
N GLY A 53 -16.75 -1.59 21.35
CA GLY A 53 -16.45 -1.86 19.93
C GLY A 53 -17.62 -2.44 19.15
N LEU A 54 -18.84 -2.42 19.70
CA LEU A 54 -19.99 -3.08 19.09
C LEU A 54 -20.93 -2.08 18.41
N LYS A 55 -21.47 -2.51 17.27
CA LYS A 55 -22.67 -1.89 16.68
C LYS A 55 -23.91 -2.40 17.41
N PRO A 56 -25.05 -1.69 17.34
CA PRO A 56 -26.26 -2.10 18.04
C PRO A 56 -26.75 -3.50 17.69
N VAL A 57 -26.64 -3.94 16.44
CA VAL A 57 -27.03 -5.31 16.05
C VAL A 57 -26.18 -6.38 16.75
N HIS A 58 -24.85 -6.18 16.82
CA HIS A 58 -23.96 -7.13 17.50
C HIS A 58 -24.23 -7.18 19.00
N ARG A 59 -24.39 -6.01 19.63
CA ARG A 59 -24.71 -5.91 21.07
C ARG A 59 -26.00 -6.64 21.42
N ARG A 60 -27.04 -6.44 20.61
CA ARG A 60 -28.35 -7.09 20.81
C ARG A 60 -28.29 -8.61 20.59
N ILE A 61 -27.51 -9.09 19.62
CA ILE A 61 -27.29 -10.53 19.42
C ILE A 61 -26.65 -11.14 20.67
N LEU A 62 -25.52 -10.58 21.13
CA LEU A 62 -24.81 -11.12 22.30
C LEU A 62 -25.66 -11.05 23.57
N PHE A 63 -26.36 -9.93 23.80
CA PHE A 63 -27.25 -9.77 24.94
C PHE A 63 -28.43 -10.74 24.91
N ALA A 64 -29.11 -10.91 23.77
CA ALA A 64 -30.21 -11.86 23.64
C ALA A 64 -29.76 -13.31 23.84
N MET A 65 -28.56 -13.66 23.36
CA MET A 65 -27.96 -14.98 23.59
C MET A 65 -27.65 -15.21 25.07
N ASN A 66 -27.20 -14.18 25.79
CA ASN A 66 -26.99 -14.24 27.24
C ASN A 66 -28.30 -14.37 28.02
N ASP A 67 -29.30 -13.55 27.70
CA ASP A 67 -30.64 -13.53 28.31
C ASP A 67 -31.33 -14.90 28.21
N MET A 68 -31.15 -15.61 27.09
CA MET A 68 -31.69 -16.97 26.91
C MET A 68 -30.82 -18.09 27.51
N GLY A 69 -29.73 -17.75 28.20
CA GLY A 69 -28.75 -18.71 28.74
C GLY A 69 -28.06 -19.56 27.67
N ASN A 70 -27.76 -19.00 26.49
CA ASN A 70 -27.03 -19.67 25.41
C ASN A 70 -25.52 -19.45 25.52
N THR A 71 -24.98 -19.78 26.69
CA THR A 71 -23.57 -19.63 27.06
C THR A 71 -22.70 -20.77 26.53
N TYR A 72 -21.37 -20.58 26.52
CA TYR A 72 -20.41 -21.52 25.93
C TYR A 72 -20.45 -22.93 26.55
N ASP A 73 -20.90 -23.06 27.81
CA ASP A 73 -21.01 -24.32 28.55
C ASP A 73 -22.30 -25.11 28.25
N LYS A 74 -23.20 -24.56 27.42
CA LYS A 74 -24.44 -25.21 27.01
C LYS A 74 -24.34 -25.76 25.58
N PRO A 75 -25.21 -26.72 25.20
CA PRO A 75 -25.35 -27.12 23.80
C PRO A 75 -25.74 -25.95 22.90
N THR A 76 -25.36 -26.03 21.63
CA THR A 76 -25.75 -25.05 20.60
C THR A 76 -27.27 -25.00 20.43
N LYS A 77 -27.78 -23.84 19.98
CA LYS A 77 -29.19 -23.64 19.67
C LYS A 77 -29.36 -23.27 18.19
N LYS A 78 -30.49 -23.65 17.59
CA LYS A 78 -30.81 -23.28 16.19
C LYS A 78 -30.70 -21.76 15.99
N CYS A 79 -29.99 -21.34 14.94
CA CYS A 79 -29.81 -19.92 14.64
C CYS A 79 -31.16 -19.22 14.42
N ALA A 80 -32.14 -19.89 13.79
CA ALA A 80 -33.49 -19.37 13.64
C ALA A 80 -34.16 -18.96 14.98
N ARG A 81 -33.90 -19.69 16.07
CA ARG A 81 -34.41 -19.34 17.40
C ARG A 81 -33.71 -18.10 17.95
N ILE A 82 -32.40 -18.00 17.77
CA ILE A 82 -31.60 -16.86 18.23
C ILE A 82 -32.03 -15.59 17.49
N VAL A 83 -32.14 -15.67 16.16
CA VAL A 83 -32.61 -14.56 15.33
C VAL A 83 -34.02 -14.14 15.72
N GLY A 84 -34.95 -15.09 15.91
CA GLY A 84 -36.31 -14.79 16.36
C GLY A 84 -36.36 -14.03 17.70
N GLU A 85 -35.54 -14.42 18.68
CA GLU A 85 -35.44 -13.73 19.98
C GLU A 85 -34.88 -12.31 19.85
N VAL A 86 -33.83 -12.13 19.03
CA VAL A 86 -33.24 -10.81 18.78
C VAL A 86 -34.27 -9.88 18.11
N LEU A 87 -34.98 -10.38 17.10
CA LEU A 87 -36.00 -9.63 16.39
C LEU A 87 -37.19 -9.25 17.28
N GLY A 88 -37.72 -10.24 18.01
CA GLY A 88 -38.91 -10.06 18.83
C GLY A 88 -38.71 -9.12 20.01
N LYS A 89 -37.50 -9.10 20.60
CA LYS A 89 -37.24 -8.32 21.81
C LYS A 89 -36.48 -7.02 21.57
N TYR A 90 -35.51 -6.99 20.66
CA TYR A 90 -34.50 -5.93 20.66
C TYR A 90 -34.22 -5.27 19.29
N HIS A 91 -34.42 -5.95 18.17
CA HIS A 91 -33.98 -5.48 16.85
C HIS A 91 -35.10 -5.56 15.79
N PRO A 92 -35.97 -4.55 15.66
CA PRO A 92 -37.14 -4.57 14.78
C PRO A 92 -36.78 -4.30 13.30
N HIS A 93 -35.88 -5.11 12.74
CA HIS A 93 -35.42 -5.03 11.35
C HIS A 93 -35.49 -6.41 10.66
N GLY A 94 -35.00 -6.53 9.42
CA GLY A 94 -35.02 -7.79 8.69
C GLY A 94 -34.20 -8.89 9.37
N ASP A 95 -34.68 -10.12 9.27
CA ASP A 95 -34.04 -11.32 9.81
C ASP A 95 -32.67 -11.59 9.16
N SER A 96 -32.54 -11.34 7.86
CA SER A 96 -31.29 -11.48 7.12
C SER A 96 -30.15 -10.66 7.73
N ALA A 97 -30.40 -9.41 8.11
CA ALA A 97 -29.37 -8.54 8.69
C ALA A 97 -28.86 -9.07 10.04
N VAL A 98 -29.74 -9.66 10.86
CA VAL A 98 -29.36 -10.26 12.14
C VAL A 98 -28.62 -11.57 11.93
N TYR A 99 -29.09 -12.41 11.01
CA TYR A 99 -28.46 -13.69 10.71
C TYR A 99 -27.06 -13.50 10.10
N ASP A 100 -26.90 -12.59 9.13
CA ASP A 100 -25.61 -12.29 8.51
C ASP A 100 -24.62 -11.72 9.52
N ALA A 101 -25.08 -10.88 10.45
CA ALA A 101 -24.26 -10.38 11.55
C ALA A 101 -23.83 -11.52 12.48
N LEU A 102 -24.75 -12.42 12.85
CA LEU A 102 -24.44 -13.60 13.68
C LEU A 102 -23.45 -14.53 12.98
N VAL A 103 -23.62 -14.78 11.68
CA VAL A 103 -22.71 -15.60 10.87
C VAL A 103 -21.31 -15.01 10.87
N ARG A 104 -21.17 -13.70 10.63
CA ARG A 104 -19.87 -13.02 10.65
C ARG A 104 -19.17 -13.13 12.01
N LEU A 105 -19.91 -13.05 13.12
CA LEU A 105 -19.36 -13.21 14.47
C LEU A 105 -18.81 -14.62 14.75
N ALA A 106 -19.18 -15.62 13.93
CA ALA A 106 -18.72 -17.00 14.04
C ALA A 106 -17.62 -17.37 13.03
N GLN A 107 -17.36 -16.53 12.02
CA GLN A 107 -16.35 -16.79 10.99
C GLN A 107 -14.95 -16.37 11.48
N ASP A 108 -14.05 -17.34 11.62
CA ASP A 108 -12.67 -17.16 12.07
C ASP A 108 -11.76 -16.45 11.07
N PHE A 109 -12.15 -16.39 9.79
CA PHE A 109 -11.51 -15.58 8.74
C PHE A 109 -12.06 -14.15 8.67
N SER A 110 -13.19 -13.86 9.31
CA SER A 110 -13.82 -12.53 9.33
C SER A 110 -13.50 -11.77 10.61
N VAL A 111 -13.52 -12.44 11.76
CA VAL A 111 -13.35 -11.82 13.09
C VAL A 111 -12.15 -12.47 13.79
N ARG A 112 -11.25 -11.64 14.34
CA ARG A 112 -9.98 -12.10 14.91
C ARG A 112 -10.14 -13.01 16.13
N CYS A 113 -11.12 -12.70 16.96
CA CYS A 113 -11.56 -13.50 18.10
C CYS A 113 -13.09 -13.71 17.99
N PRO A 114 -13.55 -14.83 17.38
CA PRO A 114 -14.96 -15.09 17.18
C PRO A 114 -15.78 -14.96 18.48
N LEU A 115 -16.92 -14.27 18.40
CA LEU A 115 -17.81 -14.02 19.53
C LEU A 115 -18.96 -15.05 19.60
N VAL A 116 -19.10 -15.86 18.56
CA VAL A 116 -20.11 -16.90 18.44
C VAL A 116 -19.42 -18.20 18.02
N ASP A 117 -19.74 -19.29 18.71
CA ASP A 117 -19.37 -20.64 18.28
C ASP A 117 -20.49 -21.17 17.36
N GLY A 118 -20.19 -21.34 16.08
CA GLY A 118 -21.12 -21.87 15.08
C GLY A 118 -20.95 -23.37 14.82
N GLN A 119 -22.07 -24.07 14.59
CA GLN A 119 -22.10 -25.45 14.12
C GLN A 119 -22.92 -25.56 12.82
N GLY A 120 -22.31 -26.15 11.79
CA GLY A 120 -22.86 -26.25 10.43
C GLY A 120 -22.04 -25.43 9.43
N ASN A 121 -22.59 -25.20 8.23
CA ASN A 121 -21.92 -24.37 7.23
C ASN A 121 -22.17 -22.88 7.50
N PHE A 122 -21.13 -22.18 7.96
CA PHE A 122 -21.11 -20.74 8.22
C PHE A 122 -20.42 -19.93 7.09
N GLY A 123 -20.25 -20.53 5.92
CA GLY A 123 -19.58 -19.93 4.77
C GLY A 123 -18.07 -20.20 4.74
N SER A 124 -17.42 -19.76 3.66
CA SER A 124 -16.00 -20.02 3.39
C SER A 124 -15.27 -18.77 2.87
N VAL A 125 -13.93 -18.81 2.86
CA VAL A 125 -13.07 -17.79 2.23
C VAL A 125 -13.26 -17.70 0.70
N ASP A 126 -13.91 -18.70 0.11
CA ASP A 126 -14.21 -18.78 -1.32
C ASP A 126 -15.42 -17.90 -1.69
N GLY A 127 -16.11 -17.36 -0.67
CA GLY A 127 -17.31 -16.55 -0.81
C GLY A 127 -18.60 -17.36 -0.82
N ASP A 128 -18.54 -18.65 -0.46
CA ASP A 128 -19.75 -19.42 -0.26
C ASP A 128 -20.54 -18.83 0.91
N PRO A 129 -21.85 -18.57 0.72
CA PRO A 129 -22.68 -18.08 1.80
C PRO A 129 -22.88 -19.16 2.87
N ALA A 130 -23.24 -18.74 4.08
CA ALA A 130 -23.70 -19.66 5.11
C ALA A 130 -24.97 -20.40 4.64
N ALA A 131 -25.18 -21.61 5.17
CA ALA A 131 -26.44 -22.32 4.98
C ALA A 131 -27.59 -21.54 5.63
N ALA A 132 -28.84 -21.87 5.30
CA ALA A 132 -29.99 -21.19 5.92
C ALA A 132 -30.02 -21.41 7.45
N GLN A 133 -30.48 -20.39 8.19
CA GLN A 133 -30.57 -20.37 9.67
C GLN A 133 -31.36 -21.53 10.33
N ARG A 134 -32.12 -22.30 9.55
CA ARG A 134 -32.80 -23.53 9.99
C ARG A 134 -31.86 -24.74 10.14
N TYR A 135 -30.72 -24.73 9.46
CA TYR A 135 -29.73 -25.81 9.49
C TYR A 135 -28.59 -25.51 10.46
N THR A 136 -28.18 -24.25 10.58
CA THR A 136 -27.07 -23.84 11.45
C THR A 136 -27.49 -23.71 12.91
N GLU A 137 -26.54 -23.97 13.79
CA GLU A 137 -26.69 -23.76 15.23
C GLU A 137 -25.56 -22.88 15.77
N ALA A 138 -25.80 -22.19 16.88
CA ALA A 138 -24.83 -21.29 17.48
C ALA A 138 -24.99 -21.18 19.00
N ARG A 139 -23.91 -20.80 19.68
CA ARG A 139 -23.85 -20.37 21.08
C ARG A 139 -22.81 -19.27 21.28
N LEU A 140 -22.80 -18.62 22.44
CA LEU A 140 -21.74 -17.65 22.75
C LEU A 140 -20.39 -18.37 22.82
N SER A 141 -19.35 -17.75 22.25
CA SER A 141 -17.99 -18.24 22.45
C SER A 141 -17.53 -17.97 23.89
N LYS A 142 -16.49 -18.66 24.32
CA LYS A 142 -15.96 -18.51 25.68
C LYS A 142 -15.49 -17.07 25.96
N ILE A 143 -14.83 -16.42 25.00
CA ILE A 143 -14.35 -15.04 25.12
C ILE A 143 -15.49 -14.01 25.07
N ALA A 144 -16.60 -14.31 24.38
CA ALA A 144 -17.77 -13.44 24.40
C ALA A 144 -18.40 -13.32 25.80
N GLY A 145 -18.22 -14.34 26.65
CA GLY A 145 -18.60 -14.26 28.07
C GLY A 145 -17.90 -13.13 28.81
N GLU A 146 -16.64 -12.82 28.48
CA GLU A 146 -15.90 -11.70 29.07
C GLU A 146 -16.44 -10.33 28.59
N LEU A 147 -17.23 -10.27 27.51
CA LEU A 147 -17.91 -9.02 27.15
C LEU A 147 -19.13 -8.74 28.03
N LEU A 148 -19.78 -9.79 28.51
CA LEU A 148 -21.04 -9.76 29.25
C LEU A 148 -20.86 -9.94 30.77
N ARG A 149 -19.64 -10.25 31.23
CA ARG A 149 -19.32 -10.50 32.64
C ARG A 149 -19.75 -9.32 33.52
N ASP A 150 -20.45 -9.64 34.62
CA ASP A 150 -20.96 -8.69 35.63
C ASP A 150 -22.07 -7.73 35.12
N ILE A 151 -22.73 -8.02 34.00
CA ILE A 151 -23.80 -7.16 33.45
C ILE A 151 -25.03 -7.07 34.36
N GLU A 152 -25.28 -8.09 35.17
CA GLU A 152 -26.35 -8.17 36.16
C GLU A 152 -26.11 -7.32 37.42
N LYS A 153 -24.88 -6.84 37.61
CA LYS A 153 -24.46 -6.04 38.78
C LYS A 153 -24.55 -4.53 38.54
N GLU A 154 -25.51 -4.11 37.71
CA GLU A 154 -25.76 -2.70 37.36
C GLU A 154 -24.50 -1.94 36.88
N THR A 155 -23.60 -2.65 36.19
CA THR A 155 -22.30 -2.13 35.73
C THR A 155 -22.40 -1.21 34.52
N VAL A 156 -23.54 -1.22 33.83
CA VAL A 156 -23.82 -0.41 32.64
C VAL A 156 -25.26 0.09 32.68
N ASP A 157 -25.53 1.17 31.95
CA ASP A 157 -26.88 1.71 31.85
C ASP A 157 -27.74 0.90 30.89
N PHE A 158 -29.00 0.71 31.29
CA PHE A 158 -30.03 0.09 30.48
C PHE A 158 -31.00 1.15 29.96
N CYS A 159 -31.41 1.02 28.71
CA CYS A 159 -32.50 1.78 28.12
C CYS A 159 -33.68 0.86 27.77
N PRO A 160 -34.88 1.41 27.60
CA PRO A 160 -35.99 0.64 27.05
C PRO A 160 -35.67 0.02 25.67
N ASN A 161 -36.33 -1.09 25.34
CA ASN A 161 -36.33 -1.64 24.00
C ASN A 161 -37.24 -0.81 23.06
N PHE A 162 -37.51 -1.29 21.85
CA PHE A 162 -38.22 -0.49 20.84
C PHE A 162 -39.72 -0.27 21.11
N ASP A 163 -40.33 -1.05 22.02
CA ASP A 163 -41.74 -0.96 22.41
C ASP A 163 -41.93 -0.69 23.92
N ASP A 164 -40.86 -0.30 24.61
CA ASP A 164 -40.81 0.00 26.04
C ASP A 164 -41.28 -1.13 27.00
N THR A 165 -41.37 -2.38 26.52
CA THR A 165 -41.77 -3.53 27.36
C THR A 165 -40.60 -4.21 28.08
N LEU A 166 -39.38 -4.07 27.55
CA LEU A 166 -38.16 -4.68 28.07
C LEU A 166 -37.05 -3.63 28.19
N LYS A 167 -35.95 -4.02 28.85
CA LYS A 167 -34.72 -3.22 28.92
C LYS A 167 -33.59 -3.87 28.13
N GLN A 168 -32.71 -3.05 27.57
CA GLN A 168 -31.49 -3.48 26.87
C GLN A 168 -30.30 -2.61 27.31
N PRO A 169 -29.08 -3.16 27.32
CA PRO A 169 -27.89 -2.39 27.69
C PRO A 169 -27.52 -1.38 26.60
N THR A 170 -27.12 -0.17 27.00
CA THR A 170 -26.60 0.86 26.10
C THR A 170 -25.21 0.51 25.57
N VAL A 171 -24.39 -0.12 26.42
CA VAL A 171 -23.01 -0.59 26.18
C VAL A 171 -22.80 -1.89 26.98
N LEU A 172 -21.86 -2.75 26.60
CA LEU A 172 -21.49 -3.92 27.41
C LEU A 172 -20.34 -3.61 28.40
N PRO A 173 -20.22 -4.36 29.53
CA PRO A 173 -19.08 -4.24 30.44
C PRO A 173 -17.72 -4.39 29.75
N SER A 174 -17.63 -5.28 28.74
CA SER A 174 -16.49 -5.42 27.83
C SER A 174 -15.13 -5.52 28.54
N ARG A 175 -14.84 -6.63 29.23
CA ARG A 175 -13.64 -6.77 30.07
C ARG A 175 -12.30 -6.82 29.31
N TYR A 176 -12.35 -6.80 27.97
CA TYR A 176 -11.20 -6.57 27.10
C TYR A 176 -11.56 -5.55 25.99
N PRO A 177 -10.57 -4.85 25.41
CA PRO A 177 -10.76 -3.78 24.42
C PRO A 177 -11.15 -4.30 23.03
N ASN A 178 -12.36 -4.83 22.91
CA ASN A 178 -12.89 -5.47 21.70
C ASN A 178 -12.86 -4.59 20.45
N ILE A 179 -12.99 -3.27 20.60
CA ILE A 179 -12.89 -2.31 19.48
C ILE A 179 -11.60 -2.44 18.68
N LEU A 180 -10.47 -2.69 19.36
CA LEU A 180 -9.17 -2.88 18.70
C LEU A 180 -8.94 -4.35 18.36
N VAL A 181 -9.32 -5.27 19.24
CA VAL A 181 -9.10 -6.71 19.05
C VAL A 181 -9.79 -7.23 17.80
N ASN A 182 -11.09 -6.96 17.67
CA ASN A 182 -11.87 -7.44 16.53
C ASN A 182 -12.02 -6.41 15.41
N GLY A 183 -11.70 -5.14 15.69
CA GLY A 183 -11.88 -4.05 14.73
C GLY A 183 -13.35 -3.76 14.45
N ALA A 184 -13.58 -2.86 13.49
CA ALA A 184 -14.91 -2.50 13.02
C ALA A 184 -14.86 -1.82 11.66
N ASP A 185 -15.69 -2.28 10.75
CA ASP A 185 -15.91 -1.67 9.44
C ASP A 185 -17.38 -1.23 9.31
N GLY A 186 -17.63 -0.05 8.76
CA GLY A 186 -18.97 0.51 8.62
C GLY A 186 -19.04 1.78 7.80
N ILE A 187 -19.99 1.81 6.86
CA ILE A 187 -20.32 3.00 6.08
C ILE A 187 -21.57 3.64 6.69
N ALA A 188 -21.44 4.91 7.08
CA ALA A 188 -22.51 5.71 7.65
C ALA A 188 -22.91 6.84 6.68
N VAL A 189 -23.73 7.80 7.11
CA VAL A 189 -24.10 8.95 6.27
C VAL A 189 -23.02 10.03 6.39
N GLY A 190 -22.27 10.23 5.31
CA GLY A 190 -21.21 11.25 5.21
C GLY A 190 -19.88 10.87 5.88
N MET A 191 -19.76 9.66 6.43
CA MET A 191 -18.57 9.18 7.13
C MET A 191 -18.45 7.65 7.04
N ALA A 192 -17.25 7.13 7.28
CA ALA A 192 -16.99 5.70 7.33
C ALA A 192 -15.96 5.39 8.43
N THR A 193 -16.10 4.21 9.04
CA THR A 193 -15.12 3.64 9.97
C THR A 193 -14.47 2.44 9.31
N ASN A 194 -13.16 2.30 9.51
CA ASN A 194 -12.40 1.11 9.16
C ASN A 194 -11.26 0.94 10.19
N ILE A 195 -11.57 0.21 11.26
CA ILE A 195 -10.67 -0.12 12.35
C ILE A 195 -10.19 -1.56 12.11
N PRO A 196 -8.89 -1.78 11.86
CA PRO A 196 -8.39 -3.13 11.65
C PRO A 196 -8.32 -3.91 12.99
N PRO A 197 -8.41 -5.25 12.94
CA PRO A 197 -8.23 -6.09 14.12
C PRO A 197 -6.77 -6.11 14.62
N HIS A 198 -6.60 -6.42 15.90
CA HIS A 198 -5.30 -6.47 16.58
C HIS A 198 -5.21 -7.70 17.47
N ASN A 199 -3.98 -8.07 17.84
CA ASN A 199 -3.75 -9.22 18.70
C ASN A 199 -4.25 -8.92 20.13
N LEU A 200 -5.04 -9.84 20.70
CA LEU A 200 -5.63 -9.66 22.04
C LEU A 200 -4.58 -9.40 23.12
N GLY A 201 -3.51 -10.18 23.15
CA GLY A 201 -2.48 -10.07 24.20
C GLY A 201 -1.75 -8.75 24.16
N GLU A 202 -1.45 -8.26 22.96
CA GLU A 202 -0.78 -6.98 22.76
C GLU A 202 -1.65 -5.76 23.05
N VAL A 203 -2.95 -5.83 22.70
CA VAL A 203 -3.86 -4.75 23.05
C VAL A 203 -4.03 -4.68 24.57
N ILE A 204 -4.08 -5.83 25.26
CA ILE A 204 -4.06 -5.86 26.72
C ILE A 204 -2.77 -5.24 27.24
N ASP A 205 -1.60 -5.64 26.72
CA ASP A 205 -0.31 -5.08 27.16
C ASP A 205 -0.22 -3.56 26.96
N ALA A 206 -0.67 -3.06 25.80
CA ALA A 206 -0.73 -1.63 25.52
C ALA A 206 -1.70 -0.90 26.46
N CYS A 207 -2.85 -1.51 26.76
CA CYS A 207 -3.82 -0.96 27.70
C CYS A 207 -3.25 -0.91 29.13
N LEU A 208 -2.55 -1.95 29.58
CA LEU A 208 -1.89 -2.01 30.88
C LEU A 208 -0.75 -1.00 30.98
N ALA A 209 0.08 -0.87 29.94
CA ALA A 209 1.16 0.11 29.89
C ALA A 209 0.63 1.55 30.00
N GLN A 210 -0.48 1.86 29.32
CA GLN A 210 -1.12 3.17 29.42
C GLN A 210 -1.87 3.38 30.74
N LEU A 211 -2.39 2.31 31.36
CA LEU A 211 -2.99 2.37 32.69
C LEU A 211 -1.94 2.73 33.75
N GLU A 212 -0.73 2.19 33.64
CA GLU A 212 0.40 2.47 34.53
C GLU A 212 1.03 3.85 34.26
N ASN A 213 1.18 4.21 32.98
CA ASN A 213 1.69 5.52 32.56
C ASN A 213 0.71 6.20 31.60
N PRO A 214 -0.21 7.04 32.10
CA PRO A 214 -1.16 7.78 31.25
C PRO A 214 -0.50 8.69 30.21
N ASP A 215 0.73 9.13 30.47
CA ASP A 215 1.50 10.02 29.60
C ASP A 215 2.39 9.27 28.60
N ILE A 216 2.31 7.93 28.54
CA ILE A 216 3.08 7.10 27.59
C ILE A 216 3.01 7.66 26.16
N SER A 217 4.16 7.74 25.51
CA SER A 217 4.25 8.22 24.14
C SER A 217 3.68 7.19 23.15
N LEU A 218 3.29 7.64 21.97
CA LEU A 218 2.84 6.71 20.92
C LEU A 218 3.94 5.73 20.53
N GLU A 219 5.20 6.20 20.46
CA GLU A 219 6.36 5.37 20.15
C GLU A 219 6.57 4.23 21.16
N GLU A 220 6.39 4.51 22.46
CA GLU A 220 6.49 3.49 23.51
C GLU A 220 5.29 2.55 23.49
N LEU A 221 4.09 3.08 23.27
CA LEU A 221 2.86 2.28 23.18
C LEU A 221 2.92 1.29 22.00
N MET A 222 3.50 1.69 20.87
CA MET A 222 3.71 0.84 19.70
C MET A 222 4.75 -0.27 19.94
N ARG A 223 5.51 -0.26 21.04
CA ARG A 223 6.35 -1.41 21.41
C ARG A 223 5.52 -2.58 21.93
N TYR A 224 4.35 -2.29 22.51
CA TYR A 224 3.39 -3.29 22.99
C TYR A 224 2.40 -3.70 21.90
N LEU A 225 1.94 -2.73 21.09
CA LEU A 225 1.02 -2.95 19.97
C LEU A 225 1.67 -2.43 18.67
N PRO A 226 2.51 -3.25 18.01
CA PRO A 226 3.31 -2.79 16.87
C PRO A 226 2.48 -2.60 15.61
N ALA A 227 1.51 -3.48 15.35
CA ALA A 227 0.69 -3.45 14.15
C ALA A 227 -0.65 -4.19 14.30
N PRO A 228 -1.59 -4.00 13.34
CA PRO A 228 -2.77 -4.85 13.22
C PRO A 228 -2.41 -6.33 13.05
N ASP A 229 -3.30 -7.20 13.49
CA ASP A 229 -3.18 -8.66 13.40
C ASP A 229 -4.46 -9.23 12.79
N TYR A 230 -4.40 -9.59 11.52
CA TYR A 230 -5.55 -10.01 10.75
C TYR A 230 -5.84 -11.50 10.95
N PRO A 231 -7.13 -11.91 10.97
CA PRO A 231 -7.50 -13.32 11.14
C PRO A 231 -6.91 -14.23 10.05
N THR A 232 -6.72 -13.72 8.84
CA THR A 232 -6.18 -14.44 7.68
C THR A 232 -4.65 -14.42 7.58
N GLY A 233 -3.94 -13.79 8.52
CA GLY A 233 -2.48 -13.67 8.48
C GLY A 233 -2.00 -12.65 7.45
N GLY A 234 -1.13 -13.06 6.55
CA GLY A 234 -0.47 -12.25 5.54
C GLY A 234 0.75 -11.48 6.07
N ILE A 235 1.34 -10.66 5.20
CA ILE A 235 2.52 -9.86 5.49
C ILE A 235 2.14 -8.38 5.41
N LEU A 236 2.26 -7.68 6.53
CA LEU A 236 2.08 -6.24 6.60
C LEU A 236 3.36 -5.55 6.11
N MET A 237 3.23 -4.69 5.10
CA MET A 237 4.33 -4.04 4.43
C MET A 237 4.50 -2.60 4.92
N GLY A 238 5.57 -2.33 5.67
CA GLY A 238 5.94 -0.99 6.14
C GLY A 238 5.08 -0.45 7.28
N SER A 239 5.68 0.40 8.12
CA SER A 239 5.04 0.93 9.33
C SER A 239 4.78 2.44 9.32
N ALA A 240 5.29 3.17 8.33
CA ALA A 240 5.20 4.64 8.30
C ALA A 240 3.76 5.16 8.21
N ALA A 241 2.96 4.63 7.28
CA ALA A 241 1.56 5.02 7.11
C ALA A 241 0.69 4.58 8.31
N LEU A 242 1.04 3.45 8.93
CA LEU A 242 0.37 2.95 10.14
C LEU A 242 0.63 3.86 11.34
N LYS A 243 1.86 4.34 11.53
CA LYS A 243 2.19 5.28 12.61
C LYS A 243 1.37 6.57 12.51
N ILE A 244 1.14 7.07 11.30
CA ILE A 244 0.25 8.22 11.05
C ILE A 244 -1.19 7.87 11.43
N ALA A 245 -1.66 6.66 11.10
CA ALA A 245 -2.99 6.18 11.46
C ALA A 245 -3.19 6.13 12.98
N TYR A 246 -2.25 5.57 13.74
CA TYR A 246 -2.35 5.53 15.20
C TYR A 246 -2.23 6.91 15.85
N LYS A 247 -1.50 7.84 15.24
CA LYS A 247 -1.37 9.21 15.76
C LYS A 247 -2.63 10.05 15.52
N THR A 248 -3.25 9.94 14.34
CA THR A 248 -4.28 10.88 13.89
C THR A 248 -5.67 10.26 13.75
N GLY A 249 -5.77 8.94 13.84
CA GLY A 249 -6.96 8.17 13.52
C GLY A 249 -7.19 7.96 12.02
N ARG A 250 -6.31 8.46 11.13
CA ARG A 250 -6.39 8.24 9.68
C ARG A 250 -5.04 7.89 9.07
N GLY A 251 -5.03 6.91 8.18
CA GLY A 251 -3.83 6.55 7.44
C GLY A 251 -4.09 5.34 6.55
N GLY A 252 -3.08 4.50 6.38
CA GLY A 252 -3.21 3.31 5.57
C GLY A 252 -2.24 2.22 5.96
N VAL A 253 -2.47 1.04 5.41
CA VAL A 253 -1.65 -0.14 5.58
C VAL A 253 -1.66 -0.94 4.28
N VAL A 254 -0.53 -1.57 3.96
CA VAL A 254 -0.43 -2.46 2.82
C VAL A 254 -0.30 -3.88 3.36
N LEU A 255 -1.17 -4.78 2.89
CA LEU A 255 -1.19 -6.18 3.28
C LEU A 255 -0.92 -7.03 2.04
N ARG A 256 0.08 -7.91 2.12
CA ARG A 256 0.53 -8.79 1.06
C ARG A 256 0.22 -10.24 1.45
N ALA A 257 -0.10 -11.06 0.46
CA ALA A 257 -0.26 -12.49 0.60
C ALA A 257 1.06 -13.14 1.02
N LYS A 258 0.99 -14.17 1.86
CA LYS A 258 2.17 -14.98 2.17
C LYS A 258 2.36 -16.01 1.06
N SER A 259 3.54 -16.00 0.47
CA SER A 259 3.84 -16.89 -0.64
C SER A 259 5.31 -17.27 -0.68
N GLU A 260 5.58 -18.45 -1.21
CA GLU A 260 6.92 -19.00 -1.39
C GLU A 260 7.12 -19.48 -2.84
N ILE A 261 8.37 -19.54 -3.28
CA ILE A 261 8.75 -20.11 -4.57
C ILE A 261 9.33 -21.50 -4.29
N GLU A 262 8.69 -22.52 -4.86
CA GLU A 262 9.13 -23.91 -4.75
C GLU A 262 9.67 -24.41 -6.09
N GLU A 263 10.70 -25.24 -6.04
CA GLU A 263 11.13 -26.05 -7.17
C GLU A 263 10.41 -27.41 -7.16
N TYR A 264 10.03 -27.90 -8.34
CA TYR A 264 9.41 -29.21 -8.50
C TYR A 264 9.94 -29.93 -9.75
N ALA A 265 9.55 -31.19 -9.93
CA ALA A 265 10.06 -32.06 -11.00
C ALA A 265 11.61 -32.12 -11.01
N ASN A 266 12.19 -32.48 -9.87
CA ASN A 266 13.65 -32.61 -9.65
C ASN A 266 14.43 -31.31 -9.98
N GLY A 267 13.89 -30.14 -9.64
CA GLY A 267 14.56 -28.84 -9.84
C GLY A 267 14.44 -28.27 -11.26
N THR A 268 13.68 -28.90 -12.15
CA THR A 268 13.56 -28.44 -13.55
C THR A 268 12.43 -27.43 -13.78
N ARG A 269 11.54 -27.26 -12.80
CA ARG A 269 10.42 -26.31 -12.86
C ARG A 269 10.25 -25.59 -11.54
N THR A 270 9.68 -24.38 -11.61
CA THR A 270 9.37 -23.54 -10.46
C THR A 270 7.87 -23.26 -10.41
N ARG A 271 7.36 -23.05 -9.20
CA ARG A 271 5.98 -22.65 -8.94
C ARG A 271 5.93 -21.67 -7.77
N ILE A 272 4.93 -20.79 -7.79
CA ILE A 272 4.60 -19.90 -6.67
C ILE A 272 3.49 -20.58 -5.87
N VAL A 273 3.66 -20.68 -4.57
CA VAL A 273 2.68 -21.23 -3.64
C VAL A 273 2.22 -20.12 -2.71
N VAL A 274 0.92 -19.84 -2.71
CA VAL A 274 0.29 -18.85 -1.82
C VAL A 274 -0.44 -19.60 -0.70
N THR A 275 -0.07 -19.30 0.54
CA THR A 275 -0.56 -19.98 1.75
C THR A 275 -1.47 -19.11 2.61
N GLU A 276 -1.33 -17.78 2.52
CA GLU A 276 -2.18 -16.81 3.25
C GLU A 276 -2.59 -15.67 2.32
N LEU A 277 -3.85 -15.25 2.39
CA LEU A 277 -4.39 -14.15 1.58
C LEU A 277 -4.59 -12.90 2.44
N PRO A 278 -4.54 -11.69 1.83
CA PRO A 278 -4.90 -10.49 2.55
C PRO A 278 -6.35 -10.53 3.05
N TYR A 279 -6.59 -9.81 4.15
CA TYR A 279 -7.89 -9.75 4.80
C TYR A 279 -9.00 -9.26 3.85
N GLN A 280 -10.16 -9.93 3.91
CA GLN A 280 -11.33 -9.69 3.05
C GLN A 280 -11.11 -9.90 1.53
N VAL A 281 -10.07 -10.64 1.14
CA VAL A 281 -9.89 -11.08 -0.25
C VAL A 281 -10.59 -12.41 -0.48
N ASN A 282 -11.45 -12.46 -1.50
CA ASN A 282 -12.13 -13.68 -1.91
C ASN A 282 -11.20 -14.54 -2.79
N LYS A 283 -10.95 -15.79 -2.37
CA LYS A 283 -10.02 -16.71 -3.06
C LYS A 283 -10.45 -17.02 -4.50
N ALA A 284 -11.71 -17.39 -4.71
CA ALA A 284 -12.21 -17.78 -6.03
C ALA A 284 -12.18 -16.61 -7.04
N VAL A 285 -12.54 -15.40 -6.58
CA VAL A 285 -12.48 -14.17 -7.38
C VAL A 285 -11.04 -13.81 -7.73
N LEU A 286 -10.10 -13.97 -6.80
CA LEU A 286 -8.69 -13.74 -7.05
C LEU A 286 -8.15 -14.67 -8.14
N ILE A 287 -8.38 -15.98 -8.02
CA ILE A 287 -7.93 -16.98 -9.00
C ILE A 287 -8.51 -16.66 -10.39
N LYS A 288 -9.81 -16.34 -10.47
CA LYS A 288 -10.45 -15.94 -11.73
C LYS A 288 -9.84 -14.66 -12.32
N THR A 289 -9.45 -13.72 -11.47
CA THR A 289 -8.78 -12.48 -11.89
C THR A 289 -7.39 -12.78 -12.46
N ILE A 290 -6.60 -13.62 -11.79
CA ILE A 290 -5.28 -14.04 -12.28
C ILE A 290 -5.43 -14.72 -13.66
N ALA A 291 -6.35 -15.68 -13.78
CA ALA A 291 -6.61 -16.37 -15.05
C ALA A 291 -6.99 -15.40 -16.19
N THR A 292 -7.79 -14.37 -15.87
CA THR A 292 -8.17 -13.32 -16.84
C THR A 292 -6.95 -12.50 -17.26
N LEU A 293 -6.08 -12.10 -16.32
CA LEU A 293 -4.87 -11.33 -16.62
C LEU A 293 -3.86 -12.11 -17.47
N VAL A 294 -3.76 -13.42 -17.26
CA VAL A 294 -2.95 -14.33 -18.10
C VAL A 294 -3.54 -14.43 -19.49
N LYS A 295 -4.86 -14.63 -19.61
CA LYS A 295 -5.57 -14.69 -20.90
C LYS A 295 -5.41 -13.41 -21.71
N ASP A 296 -5.48 -12.26 -21.05
CA ASP A 296 -5.33 -10.93 -21.65
C ASP A 296 -3.86 -10.53 -21.92
N LYS A 297 -2.90 -11.43 -21.65
CA LYS A 297 -1.45 -11.20 -21.77
C LYS A 297 -0.94 -9.98 -20.98
N LYS A 298 -1.61 -9.64 -19.88
CA LYS A 298 -1.16 -8.60 -18.93
C LYS A 298 -0.11 -9.14 -17.97
N ILE A 299 -0.19 -10.42 -17.63
CA ILE A 299 0.82 -11.16 -16.89
C ILE A 299 1.28 -12.31 -17.77
N ASP A 300 2.56 -12.35 -18.11
CA ASP A 300 3.19 -13.47 -18.80
C ASP A 300 4.02 -14.32 -17.82
N GLY A 301 4.42 -15.51 -18.23
CA GLY A 301 5.23 -16.42 -17.43
C GLY A 301 4.47 -17.42 -16.55
N ILE A 302 3.13 -17.39 -16.55
CA ILE A 302 2.29 -18.39 -15.86
C ILE A 302 1.88 -19.48 -16.86
N SER A 303 2.07 -20.75 -16.51
CA SER A 303 1.63 -21.89 -17.31
C SER A 303 0.28 -22.46 -16.86
N ASP A 304 0.06 -22.56 -15.55
CA ASP A 304 -1.18 -23.11 -14.99
C ASP A 304 -1.44 -22.57 -13.57
N ILE A 305 -2.68 -22.72 -13.08
CA ILE A 305 -3.11 -22.30 -11.74
C ILE A 305 -3.95 -23.41 -11.11
N HIS A 306 -3.53 -23.91 -9.95
CA HIS A 306 -4.24 -24.96 -9.21
C HIS A 306 -4.71 -24.45 -7.84
N GLU A 307 -5.86 -24.95 -7.41
CA GLU A 307 -6.40 -24.75 -6.06
C GLU A 307 -6.28 -26.07 -5.31
N GLU A 308 -5.37 -26.12 -4.34
CA GLU A 308 -4.99 -27.33 -3.60
C GLU A 308 -5.28 -27.16 -2.10
N SER A 309 -6.18 -26.24 -1.72
CA SER A 309 -6.53 -26.06 -0.31
C SER A 309 -7.25 -27.29 0.24
N ASP A 310 -6.91 -27.66 1.47
CA ASP A 310 -7.53 -28.78 2.16
C ASP A 310 -7.87 -28.42 3.61
N ARG A 311 -8.18 -29.43 4.43
CA ARG A 311 -8.52 -29.23 5.85
C ARG A 311 -7.33 -28.79 6.71
N PHE A 312 -6.10 -28.87 6.20
CA PHE A 312 -4.87 -28.52 6.91
C PHE A 312 -4.39 -27.11 6.57
N GLY A 313 -4.84 -26.52 5.45
CA GLY A 313 -4.55 -25.14 5.15
C GLY A 313 -4.88 -24.72 3.72
N MET A 314 -4.75 -23.42 3.48
CA MET A 314 -4.91 -22.86 2.15
C MET A 314 -3.65 -23.08 1.32
N ARG A 315 -3.83 -23.48 0.05
CA ARG A 315 -2.72 -23.69 -0.89
C ARG A 315 -3.15 -23.38 -2.31
N ILE A 316 -2.73 -22.22 -2.83
CA ILE A 316 -2.95 -21.84 -4.24
C ILE A 316 -1.62 -21.97 -4.96
N VAL A 317 -1.59 -22.76 -6.03
CA VAL A 317 -0.39 -23.02 -6.83
C VAL A 317 -0.46 -22.29 -8.14
N ILE A 318 0.61 -21.59 -8.49
CA ILE A 318 0.78 -20.93 -9.77
C ILE A 318 2.05 -21.48 -10.41
N ASP A 319 1.89 -22.33 -11.42
CA ASP A 319 3.00 -22.93 -12.14
C ASP A 319 3.63 -21.92 -13.11
N ILE A 320 4.96 -21.87 -13.13
CA ILE A 320 5.73 -20.91 -13.93
C ILE A 320 6.27 -21.57 -15.19
N LYS A 321 6.22 -20.85 -16.33
CA LYS A 321 6.82 -21.29 -17.59
C LYS A 321 8.33 -21.47 -17.44
N LYS A 322 8.92 -22.41 -18.17
CA LYS A 322 10.33 -22.81 -18.01
C LYS A 322 11.33 -21.66 -18.22
N GLU A 323 11.01 -20.74 -19.11
CA GLU A 323 11.79 -19.57 -19.48
C GLU A 323 11.51 -18.32 -18.62
N ALA A 324 10.53 -18.38 -17.71
CA ALA A 324 10.10 -17.23 -16.92
C ALA A 324 10.71 -17.24 -15.51
N ASN A 325 11.09 -16.06 -15.03
CA ASN A 325 11.59 -15.88 -13.66
C ASN A 325 10.41 -15.80 -12.67
N ALA A 326 10.32 -16.75 -11.74
CA ALA A 326 9.23 -16.84 -10.76
C ALA A 326 9.10 -15.59 -9.87
N GLN A 327 10.23 -14.96 -9.49
CA GLN A 327 10.22 -13.74 -8.67
C GLN A 327 9.64 -12.55 -9.45
N VAL A 328 9.91 -12.45 -10.75
CA VAL A 328 9.34 -11.40 -11.62
C VAL A 328 7.83 -11.57 -11.75
N VAL A 329 7.37 -12.81 -11.97
CA VAL A 329 5.95 -13.13 -12.05
C VAL A 329 5.24 -12.83 -10.74
N LEU A 330 5.81 -13.22 -9.60
CA LEU A 330 5.27 -12.95 -8.26
C LEU A 330 5.08 -11.45 -8.00
N ASN A 331 6.09 -10.65 -8.36
CA ASN A 331 6.01 -9.20 -8.21
C ASN A 331 4.96 -8.56 -9.14
N SER A 332 4.82 -9.07 -10.37
CA SER A 332 3.73 -8.68 -11.27
C SER A 332 2.36 -9.03 -10.68
N LEU A 333 2.22 -10.21 -10.09
CA LEU A 333 1.01 -10.65 -9.40
C LEU A 333 0.66 -9.70 -8.24
N TYR A 334 1.60 -9.32 -7.38
CA TYR A 334 1.34 -8.34 -6.32
C TYR A 334 0.86 -6.98 -6.86
N LYS A 335 1.41 -6.53 -7.99
CA LYS A 335 1.08 -5.22 -8.57
C LYS A 335 -0.29 -5.18 -9.23
N HIS A 336 -0.74 -6.29 -9.80
CA HIS A 336 -1.92 -6.35 -10.67
C HIS A 336 -3.10 -7.12 -10.07
N THR A 337 -2.95 -7.73 -8.90
CA THR A 337 -3.98 -8.57 -8.27
C THR A 337 -4.18 -8.22 -6.80
N GLN A 338 -5.20 -8.79 -6.17
CA GLN A 338 -5.45 -8.65 -4.74
C GLN A 338 -4.54 -9.54 -3.86
N LEU A 339 -3.48 -10.14 -4.43
CA LEU A 339 -2.39 -10.70 -3.62
C LEU A 339 -1.64 -9.60 -2.84
N GLN A 340 -1.81 -8.33 -3.20
CA GLN A 340 -1.44 -7.20 -2.36
C GLN A 340 -2.57 -6.16 -2.37
N VAL A 341 -3.00 -5.72 -1.19
CA VAL A 341 -4.06 -4.72 -1.03
C VAL A 341 -3.56 -3.54 -0.21
N SER A 342 -4.03 -2.35 -0.55
CA SER A 342 -3.80 -1.14 0.24
C SER A 342 -5.12 -0.74 0.88
N ASN A 343 -5.18 -0.80 2.21
CA ASN A 343 -6.38 -0.52 2.98
C ASN A 343 -6.24 0.81 3.71
N GLY A 344 -7.27 1.67 3.60
CA GLY A 344 -7.34 2.92 4.36
C GLY A 344 -7.84 2.66 5.78
N ILE A 345 -7.10 3.13 6.78
CA ILE A 345 -7.48 3.04 8.19
C ILE A 345 -8.22 4.32 8.59
N THR A 346 -9.40 4.20 9.19
CA THR A 346 -10.14 5.31 9.80
C THR A 346 -10.70 4.87 11.14
N LEU A 347 -10.06 5.33 12.22
CA LEU A 347 -10.40 5.04 13.60
C LEU A 347 -11.55 5.92 14.09
N LEU A 348 -12.75 5.68 13.55
CA LEU A 348 -13.98 6.41 13.86
C LEU A 348 -14.88 5.57 14.76
N ALA A 349 -15.21 6.08 15.95
CA ALA A 349 -16.15 5.45 16.88
C ALA A 349 -17.05 6.49 17.54
N LEU A 350 -18.13 6.03 18.18
CA LEU A 350 -18.93 6.88 19.05
C LEU A 350 -18.22 7.03 20.40
N ALA A 351 -17.88 8.27 20.76
CA ALA A 351 -17.44 8.65 22.10
C ALA A 351 -18.52 9.58 22.66
N ASP A 352 -19.10 9.22 23.82
CA ASP A 352 -20.21 9.95 24.45
C ASP A 352 -21.40 10.20 23.49
N GLY A 353 -21.71 9.20 22.66
CA GLY A 353 -22.79 9.25 21.67
C GLY A 353 -22.47 10.08 20.41
N GLN A 354 -21.26 10.64 20.29
CA GLN A 354 -20.87 11.45 19.14
C GLN A 354 -19.80 10.75 18.28
N PRO A 355 -19.93 10.78 16.93
CA PRO A 355 -18.89 10.24 16.05
C PRO A 355 -17.59 11.05 16.16
N LYS A 356 -16.50 10.40 16.59
CA LYS A 356 -15.19 11.02 16.74
C LYS A 356 -14.10 10.16 16.11
N ILE A 357 -13.20 10.79 15.37
CA ILE A 357 -11.97 10.17 14.88
C ILE A 357 -10.92 10.32 15.98
N MET A 358 -10.32 9.20 16.36
CA MET A 358 -9.44 9.14 17.52
C MET A 358 -8.15 8.40 17.18
N GLY A 359 -7.03 8.87 17.74
CA GLY A 359 -5.78 8.10 17.72
C GLY A 359 -5.85 6.86 18.63
N LEU A 360 -4.85 5.98 18.53
CA LEU A 360 -4.75 4.76 19.35
C LEU A 360 -4.80 5.07 20.85
N LYS A 361 -4.02 6.07 21.30
CA LYS A 361 -3.95 6.49 22.71
C LYS A 361 -5.31 6.98 23.23
N GLU A 362 -6.07 7.70 22.40
CA GLU A 362 -7.39 8.21 22.78
C GLU A 362 -8.41 7.07 22.92
N ILE A 363 -8.40 6.10 21.99
CA ILE A 363 -9.28 4.90 22.08
C ILE A 363 -9.01 4.14 23.38
N LEU A 364 -7.73 3.87 23.69
CA LEU A 364 -7.37 3.19 24.93
C LEU A 364 -7.75 4.00 26.17
N SER A 365 -7.60 5.33 26.16
CA SER A 365 -8.06 6.19 27.25
C SER A 365 -9.57 6.07 27.48
N CYS A 366 -10.37 6.11 26.41
CA CYS A 366 -11.83 5.93 26.51
C CYS A 366 -12.19 4.56 27.07
N TYR A 367 -11.52 3.50 26.61
CA TYR A 367 -11.73 2.15 27.11
C TYR A 367 -11.32 1.99 28.59
N ILE A 368 -10.17 2.53 28.99
CA ILE A 368 -9.69 2.50 30.39
C ILE A 368 -10.67 3.25 31.30
N ALA A 369 -11.18 4.40 30.86
CA ALA A 369 -12.18 5.15 31.62
C ALA A 369 -13.46 4.32 31.83
N HIS A 370 -13.94 3.64 30.78
CA HIS A 370 -15.07 2.71 30.87
C HIS A 370 -14.81 1.57 31.86
N GLN A 371 -13.62 0.93 31.81
CA GLN A 371 -13.29 -0.12 32.76
C GLN A 371 -13.24 0.39 34.22
N LYS A 372 -12.70 1.58 34.47
CA LYS A 372 -12.73 2.19 35.81
C LYS A 372 -14.15 2.40 36.30
N GLU A 373 -15.05 2.89 35.44
CA GLU A 373 -16.46 3.05 35.78
C GLU A 373 -17.13 1.72 36.09
N VAL A 374 -16.95 0.71 35.23
CA VAL A 374 -17.51 -0.64 35.41
C VAL A 374 -17.07 -1.24 36.74
N ILE A 375 -15.78 -1.17 37.09
CA ILE A 375 -15.28 -1.70 38.36
C ILE A 375 -15.89 -0.94 39.54
N VAL A 376 -15.94 0.40 39.50
CA VAL A 376 -16.52 1.19 40.58
C VAL A 376 -18.01 0.87 40.76
N ARG A 377 -18.78 0.74 39.67
CA ARG A 377 -20.21 0.39 39.73
C ARG A 377 -20.41 -1.01 40.29
N ARG A 378 -19.62 -1.99 39.83
CA ARG A 378 -19.64 -3.36 40.37
C ARG A 378 -19.35 -3.38 41.86
N THR A 379 -18.30 -2.69 42.30
CA THR A 379 -17.92 -2.62 43.72
C THR A 379 -18.98 -1.91 44.56
N LYS A 380 -19.66 -0.88 44.03
CA LYS A 380 -20.80 -0.24 44.70
C LYS A 380 -22.00 -1.17 44.83
N PHE A 381 -22.34 -1.92 43.78
CA PHE A 381 -23.41 -2.91 43.81
C PHE A 381 -23.12 -4.01 44.86
N ASP A 382 -21.91 -4.57 44.82
CA ASP A 382 -21.49 -5.58 45.79
C ASP A 382 -21.46 -5.01 47.23
N LEU A 383 -21.08 -3.74 47.40
CA LEU A 383 -21.11 -3.04 48.69
C LEU A 383 -22.54 -2.87 49.21
N GLU A 384 -23.46 -2.40 48.37
CA GLU A 384 -24.86 -2.24 48.75
C GLU A 384 -25.48 -3.59 49.16
N LYS A 385 -25.22 -4.66 48.39
CA LYS A 385 -25.68 -6.01 48.75
C LYS A 385 -25.05 -6.53 50.04
N ALA A 386 -23.77 -6.27 50.26
CA ALA A 386 -23.08 -6.64 51.49
C ALA A 386 -23.64 -5.86 52.70
N GLU A 387 -23.89 -4.55 52.56
CA GLU A 387 -24.48 -3.71 53.61
C GLU A 387 -25.93 -4.11 53.91
N GLU A 388 -26.75 -4.40 52.89
CA GLU A 388 -28.11 -4.93 53.06
C GLU A 388 -28.08 -6.26 53.84
N ARG A 389 -27.18 -7.19 53.47
CA ARG A 389 -27.04 -8.48 54.14
C ARG A 389 -26.53 -8.30 55.57
N HIS A 390 -25.49 -7.53 55.77
CA HIS A 390 -24.91 -7.21 57.07
C HIS A 390 -25.95 -6.61 58.02
N HIS A 391 -26.77 -5.69 57.52
CA HIS A 391 -27.87 -5.08 58.28
C HIS A 391 -28.85 -6.13 58.82
N ILE A 392 -29.25 -7.09 57.99
CA ILE A 392 -30.14 -8.19 58.41
C ILE A 392 -29.45 -9.13 59.40
N ILE A 393 -28.22 -9.58 59.11
CA ILE A 393 -27.48 -10.51 59.98
C ILE A 393 -27.25 -9.89 61.37
N LYS A 394 -26.91 -8.61 61.45
CA LYS A 394 -26.74 -7.90 62.72
C LYS A 394 -28.00 -7.95 63.58
N GLY A 395 -29.18 -7.77 62.98
CA GLY A 395 -30.46 -7.90 63.68
C GLY A 395 -30.72 -9.31 64.19
N LEU A 396 -30.40 -10.33 63.38
CA LEU A 396 -30.53 -11.73 63.78
C LEU A 396 -29.59 -12.11 64.92
N VAL A 397 -28.34 -11.62 64.91
CA VAL A 397 -27.37 -11.82 66.01
C VAL A 397 -27.89 -11.20 67.31
N ILE A 398 -28.35 -9.93 67.28
CA ILE A 398 -28.96 -9.27 68.45
C ILE A 398 -30.14 -10.10 68.99
N ALA A 399 -30.98 -10.62 68.10
CA ALA A 399 -32.13 -11.43 68.50
C ALA A 399 -31.72 -12.77 69.11
N GLN A 400 -30.66 -13.41 68.61
CA GLN A 400 -30.17 -14.68 69.15
C GLN A 400 -29.52 -14.51 70.52
N ASP A 401 -28.75 -13.44 70.72
CA ASP A 401 -28.14 -13.12 72.01
C ASP A 401 -29.20 -12.84 73.10
N ASN A 402 -30.44 -12.51 72.69
CA ASN A 402 -31.55 -12.15 73.57
C ASN A 402 -32.80 -13.02 73.33
N ILE A 403 -32.62 -14.28 72.90
CA ILE A 403 -33.71 -15.09 72.32
C ILE A 403 -34.91 -15.30 73.26
N ASP A 404 -34.68 -15.48 74.56
CA ASP A 404 -35.77 -15.69 75.52
C ASP A 404 -36.68 -14.46 75.60
N ARG A 405 -36.09 -13.25 75.58
CA ARG A 405 -36.83 -11.99 75.60
C ARG A 405 -37.57 -11.76 74.28
N VAL A 406 -36.95 -12.08 73.15
CA VAL A 406 -37.59 -12.03 71.83
C VAL A 406 -38.82 -12.94 71.79
N VAL A 407 -38.70 -14.19 72.24
CA VAL A 407 -39.82 -15.15 72.29
C VAL A 407 -40.92 -14.68 73.25
N GLU A 408 -40.55 -14.09 74.39
CA GLU A 408 -41.52 -13.53 75.34
C GLU A 408 -42.35 -12.41 74.70
N ILE A 409 -41.70 -11.45 74.03
CA ILE A 409 -42.36 -10.34 73.33
C ILE A 409 -43.30 -10.88 72.26
N ILE A 410 -42.83 -11.82 71.42
CA ILE A 410 -43.64 -12.42 70.35
C ILE A 410 -44.88 -13.13 70.94
N LYS A 411 -44.72 -13.91 72.02
CA LYS A 411 -45.85 -14.63 72.64
C LYS A 411 -46.87 -13.73 73.33
N LYS A 412 -46.48 -12.53 73.76
CA LYS A 412 -47.34 -11.54 74.42
C LYS A 412 -47.96 -10.52 73.47
N SER A 413 -47.67 -10.62 72.17
CA SER A 413 -48.19 -9.71 71.16
C SER A 413 -49.45 -10.29 70.52
N ASP A 414 -50.39 -9.41 70.17
CA ASP A 414 -51.70 -9.83 69.66
C ASP A 414 -51.63 -10.30 68.20
N ASP A 415 -50.73 -9.70 67.41
CA ASP A 415 -50.48 -10.04 66.02
C ASP A 415 -49.02 -9.76 65.57
N ARG A 416 -48.74 -9.99 64.29
CA ARG A 416 -47.41 -9.80 63.70
C ARG A 416 -46.96 -8.34 63.75
N TYR A 417 -47.87 -7.39 63.56
CA TYR A 417 -47.54 -5.96 63.51
C TYR A 417 -47.19 -5.44 64.91
N ASP A 418 -47.99 -5.81 65.91
CA ASP A 418 -47.73 -5.50 67.32
C ASP A 418 -46.40 -6.12 67.80
N ALA A 419 -46.12 -7.37 67.44
CA ALA A 419 -44.83 -8.01 67.74
C ALA A 419 -43.66 -7.28 67.08
N GLN A 420 -43.81 -6.85 65.82
CA GLN A 420 -42.77 -6.14 65.08
C GLN A 420 -42.48 -4.77 65.72
N GLU A 421 -43.52 -3.99 66.06
CA GLU A 421 -43.37 -2.67 66.69
C GLU A 421 -42.68 -2.78 68.06
N LYS A 422 -43.06 -3.77 68.88
CA LYS A 422 -42.41 -4.02 70.17
C LYS A 422 -40.94 -4.43 70.02
N LEU A 423 -40.61 -5.28 69.05
CA LEU A 423 -39.21 -5.67 68.77
C LEU A 423 -38.36 -4.49 68.28
N ILE A 424 -38.92 -3.62 67.43
CA ILE A 424 -38.28 -2.38 66.97
C ILE A 424 -37.93 -1.48 68.16
N ASN A 425 -38.90 -1.24 69.05
CA ASN A 425 -38.74 -0.32 70.18
C ASN A 425 -37.81 -0.88 71.27
N GLU A 426 -37.89 -2.17 71.59
CA GLU A 426 -37.10 -2.80 72.65
C GLU A 426 -35.61 -2.91 72.26
N PHE A 427 -35.33 -3.37 71.03
CA PHE A 427 -33.96 -3.70 70.59
C PHE A 427 -33.37 -2.66 69.63
N TYR A 428 -34.04 -1.52 69.44
CA TYR A 428 -33.65 -0.45 68.51
C TYR A 428 -33.40 -0.97 67.08
N LEU A 429 -34.26 -1.88 66.63
CA LEU A 429 -34.16 -2.54 65.33
C LEU A 429 -34.90 -1.75 64.26
N THR A 430 -34.51 -1.93 63.01
CA THR A 430 -35.29 -1.44 61.87
C THR A 430 -36.45 -2.38 61.54
N GLU A 431 -37.43 -1.88 60.79
CA GLU A 431 -38.56 -2.66 60.31
C GLU A 431 -38.12 -3.93 59.54
N LYS A 432 -37.11 -3.81 58.67
CA LYS A 432 -36.53 -4.94 57.92
C LYS A 432 -35.89 -5.99 58.83
N GLN A 433 -35.16 -5.57 59.88
CA GLN A 433 -34.54 -6.49 60.84
C GLN A 433 -35.59 -7.20 61.69
N ALA A 434 -36.55 -6.47 62.24
CA ALA A 434 -37.65 -7.04 63.02
C ALA A 434 -38.47 -8.04 62.17
N GLY A 435 -38.74 -7.70 60.91
CA GLY A 435 -39.38 -8.63 59.97
C GLY A 435 -38.58 -9.91 59.76
N ALA A 436 -37.26 -9.81 59.55
CA ALA A 436 -36.39 -10.97 59.39
C ALA A 436 -36.31 -11.86 60.65
N ILE A 437 -36.38 -11.27 61.85
CA ILE A 437 -36.43 -11.99 63.12
C ILE A 437 -37.75 -12.77 63.24
N LEU A 438 -38.88 -12.16 62.88
CA LEU A 438 -40.19 -12.82 62.90
C LEU A 438 -40.27 -13.99 61.89
N ASP A 439 -39.56 -13.90 60.78
CA ASP A 439 -39.47 -14.97 59.78
C ASP A 439 -38.38 -16.03 60.10
N MET A 440 -37.66 -15.89 61.23
CA MET A 440 -36.61 -16.80 61.63
C MET A 440 -37.18 -18.18 62.01
N ARG A 441 -36.58 -19.25 61.45
CA ARG A 441 -36.94 -20.64 61.79
C ARG A 441 -36.24 -21.08 63.07
N LEU A 442 -36.93 -21.88 63.90
CA LEU A 442 -36.37 -22.42 65.15
C LEU A 442 -35.04 -23.17 64.98
N ALA A 443 -34.81 -23.81 63.83
CA ALA A 443 -33.53 -24.49 63.53
C ALA A 443 -32.30 -23.56 63.59
N ARG A 444 -32.49 -22.25 63.35
CA ARG A 444 -31.43 -21.23 63.42
C ARG A 444 -30.91 -20.98 64.84
N LEU A 445 -31.59 -21.49 65.87
CA LEU A 445 -31.18 -21.35 67.28
C LEU A 445 -30.17 -22.41 67.74
N THR A 446 -29.82 -23.37 66.88
CA THR A 446 -28.79 -24.36 67.20
C THR A 446 -27.42 -23.70 67.31
N SER A 447 -26.55 -24.20 68.20
CA SER A 447 -25.26 -23.55 68.49
C SER A 447 -24.33 -23.40 67.27
N LEU A 448 -24.44 -24.31 66.30
CA LEU A 448 -23.69 -24.23 65.03
C LEU A 448 -24.18 -23.06 64.18
N GLU A 449 -25.49 -22.84 64.10
CA GLU A 449 -26.10 -21.74 63.34
C GLU A 449 -25.78 -20.39 63.96
N VAL A 450 -25.78 -20.29 65.29
CA VAL A 450 -25.38 -19.08 66.02
C VAL A 450 -23.93 -18.72 65.68
N THR A 451 -23.02 -19.70 65.77
CA THR A 451 -21.60 -19.50 65.40
C THR A 451 -21.46 -19.10 63.93
N SER A 452 -22.22 -19.74 63.04
CA SER A 452 -22.20 -19.44 61.60
C SER A 452 -22.64 -18.00 61.31
N LEU A 453 -23.66 -17.49 62.00
CA LEU A 453 -24.14 -16.12 61.81
C LEU A 453 -23.14 -15.08 62.31
N HIS A 454 -22.48 -15.34 63.44
CA HIS A 454 -21.39 -14.48 63.93
C HIS A 454 -20.21 -14.46 62.97
N ASN A 455 -19.83 -15.61 62.41
CA ASN A 455 -18.77 -15.68 61.40
C ASN A 455 -19.18 -14.92 60.12
N GLU A 456 -20.40 -15.13 59.63
CA GLU A 456 -20.94 -14.41 58.47
C GLU A 456 -20.94 -12.89 58.72
N LEU A 457 -21.32 -12.43 59.91
CA LEU A 457 -21.26 -11.01 60.28
C LEU A 457 -19.85 -10.44 60.20
N ASN A 458 -18.88 -11.12 60.82
CA ASN A 458 -17.47 -10.70 60.83
C ASN A 458 -16.85 -10.71 59.42
N GLU A 459 -17.23 -11.68 58.57
CA GLU A 459 -16.79 -11.73 57.17
C GLU A 459 -17.38 -10.58 56.35
N LEU A 460 -18.67 -10.26 56.55
CA LEU A 460 -19.33 -9.13 55.91
C LEU A 460 -18.72 -7.79 56.34
N GLU A 461 -18.38 -7.61 57.62
CA GLU A 461 -17.70 -6.39 58.10
C GLU A 461 -16.36 -6.18 57.37
N LYS A 462 -15.55 -7.23 57.27
CA LYS A 462 -14.27 -7.20 56.52
C LYS A 462 -14.49 -6.90 55.03
N LEU A 463 -15.48 -7.55 54.42
CA LEU A 463 -15.80 -7.34 53.01
C LEU A 463 -16.26 -5.90 52.74
N ILE A 464 -17.12 -5.35 53.60
CA ILE A 464 -17.59 -3.96 53.49
C ILE A 464 -16.42 -2.98 53.61
N GLU A 465 -15.51 -3.20 54.57
CA GLU A 465 -14.30 -2.38 54.71
C GLU A 465 -13.42 -2.45 53.46
N GLU A 466 -13.20 -3.65 52.93
CA GLU A 466 -12.45 -3.87 51.70
C GLU A 466 -13.08 -3.14 50.51
N LEU A 467 -14.39 -3.33 50.26
CA LEU A 467 -15.12 -2.69 49.16
C LEU A 467 -15.11 -1.17 49.26
N LYS A 468 -15.32 -0.61 50.46
CA LYS A 468 -15.19 0.84 50.72
C LYS A 468 -13.78 1.34 50.41
N SER A 469 -12.76 0.58 50.80
CA SER A 469 -11.36 0.93 50.53
C SER A 469 -11.02 0.91 49.03
N ILE A 470 -11.64 0.01 48.25
CA ILE A 470 -11.47 -0.06 46.80
C ILE A 470 -12.09 1.18 46.15
N ILE A 471 -13.32 1.54 46.51
CA ILE A 471 -14.01 2.73 45.96
C ILE A 471 -13.23 4.01 46.28
N ALA A 472 -12.65 4.10 47.47
CA ALA A 472 -11.87 5.26 47.91
C ALA A 472 -10.50 5.37 47.23
N SER A 473 -9.97 4.30 46.62
CA SER A 473 -8.60 4.25 46.09
C SER A 473 -8.58 3.97 44.58
N PRO A 474 -8.31 4.99 43.74
CA PRO A 474 -8.13 4.79 42.30
C PRO A 474 -7.03 3.79 41.96
N ALA A 475 -6.00 3.66 42.82
CA ALA A 475 -4.92 2.70 42.64
C ALA A 475 -5.41 1.26 42.84
N LYS A 476 -6.29 1.00 43.82
CA LYS A 476 -6.90 -0.34 43.99
C LYS A 476 -7.78 -0.72 42.81
N VAL A 477 -8.58 0.23 42.30
CA VAL A 477 -9.37 0.02 41.07
C VAL A 477 -8.47 -0.32 39.88
N ALA A 478 -7.39 0.45 39.67
CA ALA A 478 -6.42 0.16 38.61
C ALA A 478 -5.76 -1.22 38.76
N ASN A 479 -5.44 -1.64 40.00
CA ASN A 479 -4.90 -2.97 40.25
C ASN A 479 -5.90 -4.08 39.93
N ILE A 480 -7.19 -3.91 40.24
CA ILE A 480 -8.24 -4.89 39.87
C ILE A 480 -8.33 -5.01 38.34
N ILE A 481 -8.34 -3.88 37.62
CA ILE A 481 -8.33 -3.88 36.14
C ILE A 481 -7.10 -4.63 35.63
N LYS A 482 -5.92 -4.35 36.20
CA LYS A 482 -4.67 -5.01 35.80
C LYS A 482 -4.73 -6.52 36.01
N THR A 483 -5.18 -6.98 37.17
CA THR A 483 -5.31 -8.40 37.47
C THR A 483 -6.28 -9.08 36.52
N GLU A 484 -7.50 -8.56 36.38
CA GLU A 484 -8.53 -9.19 35.55
C GLU A 484 -8.18 -9.18 34.05
N MET A 485 -7.56 -8.12 33.53
CA MET A 485 -7.06 -8.10 32.15
C MET A 485 -5.90 -9.09 31.94
N SER A 486 -5.03 -9.24 32.93
CA SER A 486 -3.93 -10.23 32.88
C SER A 486 -4.46 -11.66 32.86
N GLU A 487 -5.47 -11.97 33.67
CA GLU A 487 -6.15 -13.28 33.65
C GLU A 487 -6.79 -13.58 32.28
N ILE A 488 -7.44 -12.59 31.67
CA ILE A 488 -8.01 -12.71 30.32
C ILE A 488 -6.88 -12.97 29.30
N LYS A 489 -5.77 -12.23 29.39
CA LYS A 489 -4.61 -12.46 28.52
C LYS A 489 -4.09 -13.88 28.65
N GLU A 490 -3.84 -14.36 29.86
CA GLU A 490 -3.33 -15.72 30.12
C GLU A 490 -4.25 -16.81 29.55
N LYS A 491 -5.57 -16.58 29.59
CA LYS A 491 -6.56 -17.56 29.18
C LYS A 491 -6.86 -17.57 27.67
N TYR A 492 -6.73 -16.43 26.99
CA TYR A 492 -7.24 -16.26 25.63
C TYR A 492 -6.24 -15.69 24.62
N ALA A 493 -5.08 -15.16 25.05
CA ALA A 493 -4.11 -14.65 24.10
C ALA A 493 -3.57 -15.77 23.21
N ASP A 494 -3.40 -15.47 21.93
CA ASP A 494 -2.80 -16.35 20.95
C ASP A 494 -1.61 -15.67 20.25
N PRO A 495 -0.71 -16.45 19.62
CA PRO A 495 0.39 -15.89 18.85
C PRO A 495 -0.13 -14.99 17.72
N ARG A 496 0.68 -14.00 17.36
CA ARG A 496 0.50 -13.19 16.14
C ARG A 496 0.33 -14.07 14.91
N ARG A 497 -0.61 -13.72 14.03
CA ARG A 497 -0.78 -14.37 12.73
C ARG A 497 -0.12 -13.57 11.62
N THR A 498 -0.36 -12.25 11.57
CA THR A 498 0.17 -11.38 10.52
C THR A 498 1.66 -11.08 10.75
N GLU A 499 2.49 -11.37 9.76
CA GLU A 499 3.92 -11.04 9.77
C GLU A 499 4.15 -9.55 9.49
N ILE A 500 5.14 -8.94 10.13
CA ILE A 500 5.48 -7.51 9.93
C ILE A 500 6.79 -7.42 9.16
N SER A 501 6.74 -6.87 7.95
CA SER A 501 7.93 -6.52 7.18
C SER A 501 8.25 -5.04 7.32
N LEU A 502 9.48 -4.73 7.71
CA LEU A 502 9.99 -3.35 7.83
C LEU A 502 10.25 -2.72 6.46
N ASP A 503 10.44 -3.54 5.43
CA ASP A 503 10.76 -3.10 4.08
C ASP A 503 9.50 -2.77 3.30
N TYR A 504 9.29 -1.47 3.10
CA TYR A 504 8.39 -0.95 2.06
C TYR A 504 9.25 -0.28 1.00
N SER A 505 9.89 -1.08 0.16
CA SER A 505 10.24 -0.61 -1.18
C SER A 505 9.02 -0.80 -2.06
N ASP A 506 8.55 0.28 -2.69
CA ASP A 506 7.70 0.14 -3.88
C ASP A 506 8.42 -0.84 -4.82
N ILE A 507 7.75 -1.94 -5.20
CA ILE A 507 8.35 -2.94 -6.09
C ILE A 507 8.74 -2.23 -7.39
N ASN A 508 10.02 -1.91 -7.52
CA ASN A 508 10.56 -1.33 -8.72
C ASN A 508 10.98 -2.47 -9.65
N ILE A 509 10.55 -2.42 -10.91
CA ILE A 509 10.87 -3.47 -11.89
C ILE A 509 12.39 -3.62 -12.04
N GLY A 510 13.15 -2.54 -11.83
CA GLY A 510 14.61 -2.56 -11.82
C GLY A 510 15.22 -3.48 -10.76
N ASP A 511 14.62 -3.58 -9.57
CA ASP A 511 15.17 -4.41 -8.47
C ASP A 511 15.05 -5.93 -8.75
N LEU A 512 14.29 -6.29 -9.80
CA LEU A 512 14.07 -7.67 -10.24
C LEU A 512 15.04 -8.12 -11.32
N ILE A 513 15.86 -7.19 -11.81
CA ILE A 513 16.76 -7.40 -12.93
C ILE A 513 18.18 -7.38 -12.37
N GLU A 514 19.02 -8.32 -12.77
CA GLU A 514 20.39 -8.39 -12.27
C GLU A 514 21.22 -7.23 -12.82
N LYS A 515 22.10 -6.68 -11.96
CA LYS A 515 23.10 -5.68 -12.37
C LYS A 515 24.20 -6.41 -13.14
N GLU A 516 24.17 -6.30 -14.45
CA GLU A 516 25.20 -6.86 -15.33
C GLU A 516 25.66 -5.82 -16.37
N ASP A 517 26.91 -5.95 -16.80
CA ASP A 517 27.42 -5.13 -17.89
C ASP A 517 26.91 -5.67 -19.23
N VAL A 518 26.34 -4.77 -20.02
CA VAL A 518 25.74 -5.05 -21.32
C VAL A 518 26.36 -4.16 -22.40
N VAL A 519 26.50 -4.74 -23.59
CA VAL A 519 26.79 -3.99 -24.81
C VAL A 519 25.46 -3.52 -25.38
N VAL A 520 25.27 -2.21 -25.47
CA VAL A 520 24.13 -1.60 -26.18
C VAL A 520 24.61 -1.19 -27.56
N SER A 521 23.84 -1.58 -28.58
CA SER A 521 24.09 -1.19 -29.97
C SER A 521 22.84 -0.54 -30.55
N MET A 522 23.04 0.55 -31.30
CA MET A 522 21.99 1.25 -32.04
C MET A 522 22.43 1.42 -33.49
N THR A 523 21.57 1.03 -34.42
CA THR A 523 21.80 1.19 -35.86
C THR A 523 21.44 2.58 -36.36
N HIS A 524 21.90 2.93 -37.56
CA HIS A 524 21.59 4.20 -38.21
C HIS A 524 20.09 4.41 -38.40
N PHE A 525 19.34 3.36 -38.73
CA PHE A 525 17.87 3.41 -38.80
C PHE A 525 17.16 3.38 -37.44
N GLY A 526 17.91 3.48 -36.34
CA GLY A 526 17.36 3.60 -35.00
C GLY A 526 16.87 2.27 -34.41
N TYR A 527 17.41 1.13 -34.84
CA TYR A 527 17.16 -0.13 -34.15
C TYR A 527 18.14 -0.28 -32.99
N VAL A 528 17.62 -0.52 -31.78
CA VAL A 528 18.41 -0.67 -30.57
C VAL A 528 18.25 -2.07 -29.96
N LYS A 529 19.34 -2.60 -29.41
CA LYS A 529 19.37 -3.85 -28.65
C LYS A 529 20.46 -3.86 -27.59
N ARG A 530 20.32 -4.73 -26.59
CA ARG A 530 21.36 -5.05 -25.61
C ARG A 530 21.79 -6.52 -25.69
N LEU A 531 23.04 -6.79 -25.33
CA LEU A 531 23.65 -8.12 -25.23
C LEU A 531 24.51 -8.16 -23.96
N PRO A 532 24.50 -9.25 -23.16
CA PRO A 532 25.45 -9.41 -22.05
C PRO A 532 26.90 -9.36 -22.56
N VAL A 533 27.80 -8.68 -21.82
CA VAL A 533 29.23 -8.58 -22.20
C VAL A 533 29.89 -9.96 -22.30
N ASN A 534 29.46 -10.94 -21.51
CA ASN A 534 29.99 -12.31 -21.54
C ASN A 534 29.73 -13.02 -22.87
N GLU A 535 28.61 -12.71 -23.54
CA GLU A 535 28.40 -13.21 -24.90
C GLU A 535 29.41 -12.60 -25.89
N TYR A 536 30.04 -11.48 -25.55
CA TYR A 536 30.99 -10.74 -26.39
C TYR A 536 32.47 -11.14 -26.20
N HIS A 537 32.79 -12.17 -25.40
CA HIS A 537 34.18 -12.53 -25.05
C HIS A 537 35.13 -12.67 -26.26
N ALA A 538 36.31 -12.06 -26.10
CA ALA A 538 37.41 -11.97 -27.06
C ALA A 538 38.16 -13.30 -27.28
N GLN A 539 38.51 -13.59 -28.54
CA GLN A 539 39.52 -14.58 -28.90
C GLN A 539 40.94 -14.03 -28.67
N LYS A 540 41.91 -14.93 -28.43
CA LYS A 540 43.35 -14.60 -28.36
C LYS A 540 43.86 -14.05 -29.70
N ARG A 541 44.98 -13.31 -29.67
CA ARG A 541 45.72 -12.83 -30.86
C ARG A 541 45.76 -13.90 -31.96
N GLY A 542 45.22 -13.58 -33.15
CA GLY A 542 45.17 -14.48 -34.33
C GLY A 542 43.82 -15.17 -34.61
N GLY A 543 42.75 -14.85 -33.89
CA GLY A 543 41.42 -15.42 -34.15
C GLY A 543 40.66 -14.77 -35.32
N LYS A 544 39.92 -15.58 -36.10
CA LYS A 544 38.98 -15.11 -37.13
C LYS A 544 37.91 -14.24 -36.49
N GLY A 545 37.83 -12.97 -36.89
CA GLY A 545 36.94 -12.01 -36.30
C GLY A 545 35.45 -12.34 -36.40
N VAL A 546 34.68 -11.82 -35.45
CA VAL A 546 33.25 -12.12 -35.30
C VAL A 546 32.43 -10.91 -35.72
N THR A 547 31.61 -11.06 -36.77
CA THR A 547 30.64 -10.04 -37.22
C THR A 547 29.54 -9.86 -36.16
N ALA A 548 29.55 -8.74 -35.44
CA ALA A 548 28.70 -8.49 -34.27
C ALA A 548 27.23 -8.15 -34.58
N HIS A 549 26.92 -7.77 -35.82
CA HIS A 549 25.57 -7.39 -36.24
C HIS A 549 25.44 -7.61 -37.76
N LYS A 550 24.40 -8.31 -38.22
CA LYS A 550 24.05 -8.38 -39.65
C LYS A 550 22.87 -7.42 -39.91
N PRO A 551 23.12 -6.14 -40.19
CA PRO A 551 22.07 -5.19 -40.52
C PRO A 551 21.30 -5.62 -41.79
N LYS A 552 20.16 -4.98 -42.07
CA LYS A 552 19.52 -5.06 -43.40
C LYS A 552 20.55 -4.56 -44.43
N GLU A 553 20.45 -4.98 -45.70
CA GLU A 553 21.20 -4.30 -46.77
C GLU A 553 21.01 -2.79 -46.60
N GLU A 554 22.13 -2.04 -46.48
CA GLU A 554 22.22 -0.58 -46.26
C GLU A 554 22.04 -0.03 -44.82
N ASP A 555 21.86 -0.86 -43.77
CA ASP A 555 21.90 -0.39 -42.36
C ASP A 555 23.25 -0.74 -41.70
N PHE A 556 23.63 -0.08 -40.59
CA PHE A 556 24.88 -0.35 -39.86
C PHE A 556 24.80 0.13 -38.42
N VAL A 557 25.70 -0.37 -37.55
CA VAL A 557 25.77 0.05 -36.15
C VAL A 557 26.41 1.43 -36.08
N GLU A 558 25.63 2.44 -35.68
CA GLU A 558 26.09 3.82 -35.54
C GLU A 558 26.65 4.08 -34.15
N ASN A 559 26.06 3.46 -33.11
CA ASN A 559 26.52 3.60 -31.73
C ASN A 559 26.68 2.22 -31.10
N MET A 560 27.82 1.97 -30.48
CA MET A 560 28.07 0.77 -29.67
C MET A 560 28.87 1.16 -28.43
N PHE A 561 28.33 0.87 -27.25
CA PHE A 561 28.98 1.19 -25.99
C PHE A 561 28.62 0.17 -24.91
N ILE A 562 29.48 0.07 -23.90
CA ILE A 562 29.25 -0.77 -22.72
C ILE A 562 28.61 0.09 -21.64
N THR A 563 27.56 -0.44 -21.02
CA THR A 563 26.83 0.19 -19.91
C THR A 563 26.34 -0.88 -18.95
N ASN A 564 25.88 -0.52 -17.75
CA ASN A 564 25.18 -1.47 -16.89
C ASN A 564 23.67 -1.51 -17.20
N THR A 565 23.01 -2.64 -16.93
CA THR A 565 21.53 -2.77 -17.02
C THR A 565 20.78 -1.67 -16.25
N HIS A 566 21.37 -1.13 -15.18
CA HIS A 566 20.71 -0.13 -14.31
C HIS A 566 21.13 1.32 -14.58
N ASP A 567 22.09 1.53 -15.48
CA ASP A 567 22.49 2.88 -15.90
C ASP A 567 21.40 3.51 -16.77
N ASP A 568 21.32 4.84 -16.76
CA ASP A 568 20.38 5.60 -17.60
C ASP A 568 20.98 5.82 -18.98
N LEU A 569 20.18 5.61 -20.02
CA LEU A 569 20.52 5.93 -21.39
C LEU A 569 19.80 7.21 -21.80
N LEU A 570 20.56 8.28 -22.01
CA LEU A 570 20.03 9.58 -22.40
C LEU A 570 19.98 9.70 -23.92
N PHE A 571 18.78 9.79 -24.49
CA PHE A 571 18.54 9.94 -25.92
C PHE A 571 18.19 11.40 -26.25
N PHE A 572 19.12 12.11 -26.86
CA PHE A 572 18.92 13.49 -27.31
C PHE A 572 18.36 13.51 -28.72
N THR A 573 17.45 14.44 -29.01
CA THR A 573 16.74 14.53 -30.29
C THR A 573 17.04 15.83 -31.04
N ASN A 574 16.83 15.84 -32.36
CA ASN A 574 16.96 17.02 -33.21
C ASN A 574 16.10 18.21 -32.75
N PHE A 575 15.02 17.95 -32.00
CA PHE A 575 14.13 18.97 -31.41
C PHE A 575 14.63 19.52 -30.07
N GLY A 576 15.83 19.15 -29.61
CA GLY A 576 16.41 19.67 -28.38
C GLY A 576 15.81 19.06 -27.11
N LYS A 577 15.13 17.92 -27.22
CA LYS A 577 14.65 17.13 -26.07
C LYS A 577 15.62 16.02 -25.72
N VAL A 578 15.49 15.53 -24.50
CA VAL A 578 16.13 14.33 -24.00
C VAL A 578 15.10 13.38 -23.41
N TYR A 579 15.28 12.10 -23.71
CA TYR A 579 14.52 10.99 -23.14
C TYR A 579 15.47 10.09 -22.35
N SER A 580 14.94 9.36 -21.37
CA SER A 580 15.71 8.42 -20.56
C SER A 580 14.99 7.10 -20.47
N ILE A 581 15.71 6.01 -20.70
CA ILE A 581 15.31 4.64 -20.33
C ILE A 581 16.48 3.97 -19.64
N LYS A 582 16.21 2.98 -18.80
CA LYS A 582 17.24 2.15 -18.16
C LYS A 582 17.81 1.16 -19.16
N GLY A 583 19.06 0.75 -18.94
CA GLY A 583 19.73 -0.26 -19.76
C GLY A 583 18.90 -1.54 -19.94
N TYR A 584 18.20 -2.00 -18.90
CA TYR A 584 17.36 -3.19 -18.94
C TYR A 584 16.07 -3.02 -19.76
N GLU A 585 15.61 -1.79 -19.99
CA GLU A 585 14.44 -1.51 -20.83
C GLU A 585 14.77 -1.63 -22.33
N VAL A 586 16.07 -1.63 -22.67
CA VAL A 586 16.53 -1.98 -24.01
C VAL A 586 16.32 -3.49 -24.21
N PRO A 587 15.67 -3.90 -25.32
CA PRO A 587 15.38 -5.31 -25.55
C PRO A 587 16.66 -6.11 -25.74
N GLU A 588 16.74 -7.22 -25.02
CA GLU A 588 17.77 -8.24 -25.22
C GLU A 588 17.50 -9.00 -26.51
N ALA A 589 18.52 -9.18 -27.33
CA ALA A 589 18.37 -9.87 -28.60
C ALA A 589 19.67 -10.56 -29.00
N GLN A 590 19.58 -11.74 -29.63
CA GLN A 590 20.75 -12.47 -30.13
C GLN A 590 21.64 -11.61 -31.04
N LYS A 591 22.93 -11.96 -31.14
CA LYS A 591 23.94 -11.23 -31.94
C LYS A 591 23.49 -10.92 -33.37
N THR A 592 22.83 -11.87 -34.03
CA THR A 592 22.35 -11.73 -35.41
C THR A 592 20.99 -11.02 -35.55
N ALA A 593 20.28 -10.79 -34.44
CA ALA A 593 18.96 -10.15 -34.45
C ALA A 593 19.05 -8.63 -34.66
N ARG A 594 18.00 -8.06 -35.25
CA ARG A 594 17.91 -6.64 -35.60
C ARG A 594 17.69 -5.71 -34.40
N GLY A 595 17.19 -6.21 -33.28
CA GLY A 595 16.71 -5.36 -32.18
C GLY A 595 15.35 -4.75 -32.48
N ARG A 596 14.99 -3.69 -31.73
CA ARG A 596 13.68 -3.01 -31.84
C ARG A 596 13.88 -1.55 -32.23
N ALA A 597 13.00 -1.02 -33.06
CA ALA A 597 13.04 0.40 -33.43
C ALA A 597 12.83 1.29 -32.19
N ILE A 598 13.67 2.33 -32.03
CA ILE A 598 13.72 3.23 -30.87
C ILE A 598 12.41 4.02 -30.67
N VAL A 599 11.69 4.29 -31.76
CA VAL A 599 10.35 4.90 -31.76
C VAL A 599 9.31 4.06 -31.00
N ASN A 600 9.55 2.76 -30.80
CA ASN A 600 8.67 1.91 -30.00
C ASN A 600 9.01 1.95 -28.50
N LEU A 601 10.15 2.54 -28.12
CA LEU A 601 10.61 2.65 -26.74
C LEU A 601 10.44 4.09 -26.22
N LEU A 602 10.53 5.09 -27.11
CA LEU A 602 10.45 6.51 -26.79
C LEU A 602 9.21 7.16 -27.42
N GLN A 603 8.57 8.10 -26.70
CA GLN A 603 7.44 8.89 -27.21
C GLN A 603 7.94 10.10 -28.01
N LEU A 604 8.49 9.83 -29.21
CA LEU A 604 8.98 10.87 -30.13
C LEU A 604 7.81 11.53 -30.87
N GLY A 605 7.89 12.84 -31.12
CA GLY A 605 6.95 13.56 -31.97
C GLY A 605 7.18 13.32 -33.47
N ASP A 606 6.24 13.77 -34.31
CA ASP A 606 6.38 13.68 -35.76
C ASP A 606 7.62 14.46 -36.24
N GLY A 607 8.50 13.78 -36.98
CA GLY A 607 9.78 14.35 -37.45
C GLY A 607 10.89 14.42 -36.40
N GLU A 608 10.64 13.99 -35.17
CA GLU A 608 11.64 13.95 -34.10
C GLU A 608 12.52 12.69 -34.22
N LYS A 609 13.84 12.88 -34.28
CA LYS A 609 14.85 11.83 -34.46
C LYS A 609 15.91 11.92 -33.37
N VAL A 610 16.39 10.77 -32.89
CA VAL A 610 17.52 10.70 -31.96
C VAL A 610 18.80 11.10 -32.69
N THR A 611 19.54 12.05 -32.11
CA THR A 611 20.82 12.55 -32.64
C THR A 611 22.02 11.99 -31.87
N THR A 612 21.86 11.72 -30.56
CA THR A 612 22.97 11.25 -29.71
C THR A 612 22.43 10.44 -28.56
N VAL A 613 23.14 9.35 -28.23
CA VAL A 613 22.87 8.53 -27.04
C VAL A 613 24.05 8.63 -26.09
N ILE A 614 23.80 8.98 -24.83
CA ILE A 614 24.84 9.09 -23.80
C ILE A 614 24.49 8.15 -22.64
N PRO A 615 25.30 7.10 -22.39
CA PRO A 615 25.17 6.30 -21.18
C PRO A 615 25.57 7.14 -19.96
N ARG A 616 24.70 7.19 -18.96
CA ARG A 616 24.88 7.95 -17.73
C ARG A 616 24.92 6.99 -16.54
N LYS A 617 26.08 6.94 -15.90
CA LYS A 617 26.30 6.22 -14.64
C LYS A 617 25.66 6.95 -13.45
N GLU A 618 25.32 6.18 -12.41
CA GLU A 618 24.60 6.62 -11.19
C GLU A 618 25.24 7.81 -10.43
N ASN A 619 26.49 8.19 -10.73
CA ASN A 619 27.16 9.35 -10.14
C ASN A 619 27.96 10.17 -11.17
N ALA A 620 27.52 10.18 -12.42
CA ALA A 620 28.19 10.95 -13.46
C ALA A 620 28.24 12.45 -13.10
N ARG A 621 29.42 13.06 -13.27
CA ARG A 621 29.69 14.49 -13.04
C ARG A 621 30.17 15.13 -14.34
N GLY A 622 30.06 16.45 -14.41
CA GLY A 622 30.45 17.25 -15.56
C GLY A 622 29.25 17.85 -16.25
N TYR A 623 29.41 18.16 -17.54
CA TYR A 623 28.43 18.92 -18.30
C TYR A 623 28.06 18.23 -19.60
N LEU A 624 26.81 18.40 -20.01
CA LEU A 624 26.36 18.09 -21.35
C LEU A 624 26.52 19.35 -22.21
N PHE A 625 27.48 19.27 -23.13
CA PHE A 625 27.75 20.31 -24.11
C PHE A 625 26.98 20.00 -25.39
N MET A 626 26.15 20.94 -25.84
CA MET A 626 25.23 20.80 -26.95
C MET A 626 25.58 21.82 -28.04
N ALA A 627 25.43 21.45 -29.31
CA ALA A 627 25.58 22.35 -30.45
C ALA A 627 24.36 22.26 -31.39
N THR A 628 23.93 23.41 -31.90
CA THR A 628 22.81 23.52 -32.85
C THR A 628 23.28 23.86 -34.26
N LYS A 629 22.41 23.58 -35.23
CA LYS A 629 22.62 23.81 -36.67
C LYS A 629 22.89 25.28 -36.99
N ARG A 630 22.26 26.21 -36.27
CA ARG A 630 22.48 27.67 -36.39
C ARG A 630 23.64 28.19 -35.53
N GLY A 631 24.52 27.31 -35.06
CA GLY A 631 25.77 27.71 -34.41
C GLY A 631 25.58 28.25 -33.01
N LEU A 632 24.54 27.82 -32.30
CA LEU A 632 24.46 28.01 -30.85
C LEU A 632 25.09 26.81 -30.15
N VAL A 633 25.73 27.06 -29.03
CA VAL A 633 26.25 26.06 -28.12
C VAL A 633 25.81 26.33 -26.70
N LYS A 634 25.63 25.27 -25.95
CA LYS A 634 25.16 25.35 -24.58
C LYS A 634 25.80 24.27 -23.72
N LYS A 635 26.18 24.66 -22.51
CA LYS A 635 26.67 23.76 -21.48
C LYS A 635 25.65 23.69 -20.34
N THR A 636 25.23 22.48 -19.96
CA THR A 636 24.28 22.25 -18.86
C THR A 636 24.87 21.22 -17.91
N ASP A 637 24.71 21.43 -16.60
CA ASP A 637 25.13 20.42 -15.60
C ASP A 637 24.37 19.11 -15.82
N ILE A 638 25.04 17.97 -15.74
CA ILE A 638 24.41 16.67 -15.95
C ILE A 638 23.33 16.34 -14.89
N GLN A 639 23.41 16.94 -13.69
CA GLN A 639 22.42 16.75 -12.61
C GLN A 639 21.03 17.30 -12.95
N GLU A 640 20.95 18.25 -13.89
CA GLU A 640 19.67 18.75 -14.40
C GLU A 640 18.82 17.66 -15.09
N PHE A 641 19.42 16.49 -15.35
CA PHE A 641 18.84 15.35 -16.03
C PHE A 641 18.59 14.14 -15.11
N ASP A 642 18.60 14.34 -13.78
CA ASP A 642 18.30 13.28 -12.77
C ASP A 642 16.88 12.71 -12.86
N SER A 643 15.94 13.55 -13.26
CA SER A 643 14.55 13.14 -13.43
C SER A 643 14.06 13.57 -14.81
N ILE A 644 13.78 12.57 -15.66
CA ILE A 644 13.22 12.72 -17.00
C ILE A 644 11.93 11.90 -17.06
N ARG A 645 10.83 12.56 -17.45
CA ARG A 645 9.52 11.91 -17.62
C ARG A 645 9.48 11.13 -18.94
N LYS A 646 8.55 10.18 -19.07
CA LYS A 646 8.37 9.39 -20.31
C LYS A 646 8.10 10.23 -21.57
N VAL A 647 7.48 11.41 -21.40
CA VAL A 647 7.24 12.38 -22.48
C VAL A 647 8.50 13.17 -22.90
N GLY A 648 9.65 12.86 -22.31
CA GLY A 648 10.90 13.58 -22.50
C GLY A 648 11.00 14.85 -21.65
N LYS A 649 12.15 15.51 -21.76
CA LYS A 649 12.47 16.76 -21.06
C LYS A 649 13.20 17.69 -22.02
N ILE A 650 12.98 19.00 -21.93
CA ILE A 650 13.74 19.97 -22.72
C ILE A 650 15.20 19.95 -22.24
N ALA A 651 16.15 19.80 -23.16
CA ALA A 651 17.59 19.90 -22.93
C ALA A 651 18.15 21.26 -23.41
N ILE A 652 17.65 21.74 -24.55
CA ILE A 652 17.93 23.06 -25.11
C ILE A 652 16.68 23.60 -25.81
N SER A 653 16.39 24.89 -25.62
CA SER A 653 15.33 25.57 -26.38
C SER A 653 15.89 26.00 -27.74
N LEU A 654 15.26 25.54 -28.81
CA LEU A 654 15.68 25.84 -30.18
C LEU A 654 14.90 27.03 -30.75
N ASN A 655 15.54 27.79 -31.62
CA ASN A 655 14.86 28.80 -32.43
C ASN A 655 14.13 28.15 -33.61
N GLU A 656 13.18 28.86 -34.20
CA GLU A 656 12.45 28.37 -35.37
C GLU A 656 13.41 28.02 -36.52
N GLY A 657 13.32 26.78 -37.03
CA GLY A 657 14.21 26.27 -38.08
C GLY A 657 15.64 25.94 -37.63
N ASP A 658 15.90 25.84 -36.32
CA ASP A 658 17.14 25.31 -35.74
C ASP A 658 16.94 23.86 -35.27
N GLU A 659 18.03 23.09 -35.24
CA GLU A 659 18.03 21.67 -34.86
C GLU A 659 19.26 21.39 -33.99
N LEU A 660 19.13 20.48 -33.02
CA LEU A 660 20.28 19.96 -32.28
C LEU A 660 21.12 19.07 -33.22
N VAL A 661 22.43 19.33 -33.29
CA VAL A 661 23.37 18.63 -34.19
C VAL A 661 24.22 17.62 -33.43
N GLY A 662 24.57 17.91 -32.17
CA GLY A 662 25.38 16.98 -31.38
C GLY A 662 25.40 17.32 -29.90
N VAL A 663 25.63 16.29 -29.09
CA VAL A 663 25.79 16.39 -27.64
C VAL A 663 27.05 15.64 -27.24
N ALA A 664 27.81 16.18 -26.30
CA ALA A 664 28.96 15.51 -25.73
C ALA A 664 29.02 15.70 -24.22
N LEU A 665 29.50 14.67 -23.51
CA LEU A 665 29.84 14.77 -22.10
C LEU A 665 31.22 15.42 -21.97
N THR A 666 31.32 16.42 -21.09
CA THR A 666 32.50 17.28 -20.90
C THR A 666 32.79 17.46 -19.41
N ARG A 667 34.04 17.73 -19.05
CA ARG A 667 34.53 17.75 -17.66
C ARG A 667 34.64 19.15 -17.07
N GLY A 668 34.38 20.19 -17.85
CA GLY A 668 34.48 21.61 -17.48
C GLY A 668 35.71 22.31 -18.03
N TYR A 669 36.75 21.57 -18.43
CA TYR A 669 38.03 22.06 -18.94
C TYR A 669 38.37 21.49 -20.34
N ASP A 670 37.44 20.81 -20.98
CA ASP A 670 37.68 20.23 -22.30
C ASP A 670 37.64 21.30 -23.41
N GLU A 671 38.24 20.99 -24.56
CA GLU A 671 38.21 21.85 -25.73
C GLU A 671 37.21 21.34 -26.76
N ILE A 672 36.48 22.25 -27.39
CA ILE A 672 35.42 21.92 -28.35
C ILE A 672 35.85 22.35 -29.75
N LEU A 673 35.75 21.42 -30.70
CA LEU A 673 35.95 21.66 -32.12
C LEU A 673 34.62 21.58 -32.86
N ILE A 674 34.25 22.66 -33.54
CA ILE A 674 32.99 22.78 -34.29
C ILE A 674 33.29 23.09 -35.74
N ALA A 675 32.53 22.45 -36.64
CA ALA A 675 32.69 22.60 -38.07
C ALA A 675 31.38 23.06 -38.73
N SER A 676 31.53 23.80 -39.82
CA SER A 676 30.43 24.34 -40.63
C SER A 676 30.44 23.75 -42.04
N SER A 677 29.31 23.82 -42.72
CA SER A 677 29.13 23.25 -44.06
C SER A 677 30.02 23.89 -45.13
N THR A 678 30.50 25.13 -44.95
CA THR A 678 31.45 25.76 -45.89
C THR A 678 32.89 25.33 -45.65
N GLY A 679 33.13 24.52 -44.60
CA GLY A 679 34.45 24.06 -44.21
C GLY A 679 35.20 25.04 -43.33
N LYS A 680 34.54 25.95 -42.63
CA LYS A 680 35.13 26.68 -41.51
C LYS A 680 35.02 25.86 -40.22
N CYS A 681 36.05 25.90 -39.39
CA CYS A 681 36.04 25.28 -38.07
C CYS A 681 36.61 26.21 -36.99
N ILE A 682 36.15 26.01 -35.75
CA ILE A 682 36.61 26.75 -34.58
C ILE A 682 36.95 25.76 -33.46
N ARG A 683 38.08 25.98 -32.78
CA ARG A 683 38.51 25.24 -31.59
C ARG A 683 38.64 26.25 -30.45
N PHE A 684 37.90 26.05 -29.37
CA PHE A 684 37.89 26.94 -28.20
C PHE A 684 37.73 26.14 -26.91
N ALA A 685 38.14 26.71 -25.78
CA ALA A 685 37.99 26.08 -24.46
C ALA A 685 36.52 26.17 -24.00
N GLU A 686 35.96 25.09 -23.45
CA GLU A 686 34.56 25.09 -23.01
C GLU A 686 34.27 26.05 -21.85
N GLU A 687 35.31 26.50 -21.14
CA GLU A 687 35.24 27.50 -20.07
C GLU A 687 34.69 28.85 -20.57
N GLU A 688 34.85 29.16 -21.87
CA GLU A 688 34.27 30.34 -22.51
C GLU A 688 32.73 30.28 -22.67
N VAL A 689 32.13 29.15 -22.28
CA VAL A 689 30.68 28.92 -22.23
C VAL A 689 30.29 28.67 -20.79
N ARG A 690 29.58 29.62 -20.17
CA ARG A 690 29.01 29.42 -18.82
C ARG A 690 27.96 28.31 -18.83
N ALA A 691 27.85 27.58 -17.73
CA ALA A 691 26.74 26.65 -17.52
C ALA A 691 25.40 27.42 -17.48
N MET A 692 24.37 26.85 -18.09
CA MET A 692 23.02 27.42 -18.14
C MET A 692 21.97 26.36 -17.84
N GLY A 693 20.79 26.79 -17.38
CA GLY A 693 19.66 25.90 -17.20
C GLY A 693 19.10 25.36 -18.53
N ARG A 694 18.36 24.25 -18.46
CA ARG A 694 17.85 23.50 -19.63
C ARG A 694 16.96 24.28 -20.61
N GLU A 695 16.28 25.33 -20.17
CA GLU A 695 15.40 26.12 -21.04
C GLU A 695 16.11 27.27 -21.78
N ALA A 696 17.41 27.49 -21.49
CA ALA A 696 18.20 28.48 -22.22
C ALA A 696 18.54 28.01 -23.65
N GLN A 697 18.68 28.98 -24.57
CA GLN A 697 19.05 28.76 -25.98
C GLN A 697 20.56 28.59 -26.21
N GLY A 698 21.39 29.00 -25.25
CA GLY A 698 22.86 28.95 -25.37
C GLY A 698 23.48 30.23 -25.93
N VAL A 699 24.75 30.13 -26.33
CA VAL A 699 25.59 31.22 -26.85
C VAL A 699 26.19 30.84 -28.20
N ARG A 700 26.54 31.82 -29.02
CA ARG A 700 27.11 31.57 -30.35
C ARG A 700 28.46 30.82 -30.29
N SER A 701 28.63 29.75 -31.04
CA SER A 701 29.92 29.04 -31.14
C SER A 701 30.91 29.73 -32.08
N MET A 702 30.48 30.01 -33.30
CA MET A 702 31.24 30.69 -34.35
C MET A 702 30.34 31.64 -35.15
N LYS A 703 30.96 32.56 -35.88
CA LYS A 703 30.23 33.38 -36.85
C LYS A 703 29.95 32.54 -38.09
N ILE A 704 28.68 32.17 -38.27
CA ILE A 704 28.18 31.51 -39.47
C ILE A 704 27.35 32.49 -40.31
N ASP A 705 27.42 32.35 -41.63
CA ASP A 705 26.59 33.12 -42.56
C ASP A 705 25.19 32.48 -42.73
N LYS A 706 24.23 33.19 -43.35
CA LYS A 706 22.81 32.74 -43.41
C LYS A 706 22.62 31.39 -44.13
N ASP A 707 23.47 31.10 -45.10
CA ASP A 707 23.41 29.89 -45.94
C ASP A 707 24.34 28.77 -45.45
N GLU A 708 24.90 28.95 -44.26
CA GLU A 708 25.81 28.05 -43.59
C GLU A 708 25.15 27.42 -42.37
N ALA A 709 25.49 26.16 -42.11
CA ALA A 709 25.06 25.42 -40.94
C ALA A 709 26.26 24.78 -40.25
N VAL A 710 26.18 24.60 -38.94
CA VAL A 710 27.06 23.70 -38.22
C VAL A 710 26.72 22.27 -38.62
N VAL A 711 27.75 21.50 -38.96
CA VAL A 711 27.62 20.10 -39.41
C VAL A 711 28.13 19.09 -38.40
N ASP A 712 29.03 19.51 -37.50
CA ASP A 712 29.58 18.60 -36.50
C ASP A 712 30.15 19.35 -35.28
N MET A 713 30.21 18.64 -34.16
CA MET A 713 30.84 19.07 -32.92
C MET A 713 31.54 17.87 -32.28
N THR A 714 32.79 18.07 -31.87
CA THR A 714 33.57 17.04 -31.18
C THR A 714 34.38 17.61 -30.03
N VAL A 715 34.57 16.81 -28.99
CA VAL A 715 35.44 17.12 -27.85
C VAL A 715 36.84 16.67 -28.20
N VAL A 716 37.80 17.60 -28.14
CA VAL A 716 39.20 17.33 -28.50
C VAL A 716 39.82 16.32 -27.56
N ARG A 717 40.40 15.26 -28.13
CA ARG A 717 41.10 14.20 -27.40
C ARG A 717 42.54 14.08 -27.92
N SER A 718 43.48 13.91 -27.00
CA SER A 718 44.89 13.69 -27.32
C SER A 718 45.08 12.34 -28.04
N GLY A 719 45.96 12.30 -29.05
CA GLY A 719 46.24 11.08 -29.82
C GLY A 719 45.26 10.79 -30.96
N CYS A 720 44.17 11.55 -31.09
CA CYS A 720 43.24 11.47 -32.22
C CYS A 720 43.65 12.38 -33.39
N GLU A 721 43.21 12.02 -34.58
CA GLU A 721 43.34 12.81 -35.80
C GLU A 721 41.97 13.36 -36.24
N VAL A 722 41.97 14.48 -36.96
CA VAL A 722 40.74 15.07 -37.51
C VAL A 722 40.51 14.55 -38.92
N ILE A 723 39.40 13.86 -39.13
CA ILE A 723 38.93 13.49 -40.46
C ILE A 723 37.85 14.45 -40.94
N THR A 724 37.98 14.93 -42.17
CA THR A 724 36.98 15.78 -42.84
C THR A 724 36.50 15.10 -44.10
N VAL A 725 35.19 15.04 -44.32
CA VAL A 725 34.58 14.44 -45.52
C VAL A 725 33.55 15.40 -46.13
N SER A 726 33.55 15.49 -47.45
CA SER A 726 32.70 16.38 -48.25
C SER A 726 31.60 15.62 -49.00
N GLU A 727 30.57 16.35 -49.44
CA GLU A 727 29.38 15.79 -50.10
C GLU A 727 29.71 15.06 -51.42
N ASN A 728 30.77 15.44 -52.14
CA ASN A 728 31.18 14.74 -53.37
C ASN A 728 32.21 13.62 -53.12
N GLY A 729 32.32 13.12 -51.88
CA GLY A 729 33.10 11.92 -51.56
C GLY A 729 34.61 12.14 -51.45
N TYR A 730 35.06 13.38 -51.17
CA TYR A 730 36.47 13.66 -50.84
C TYR A 730 36.68 13.70 -49.34
N GLY A 731 37.74 13.06 -48.86
CA GLY A 731 38.13 13.06 -47.45
C GLY A 731 39.64 13.14 -47.23
N LYS A 732 40.02 13.52 -46.01
CA LYS A 732 41.41 13.57 -45.54
C LYS A 732 41.49 13.47 -44.03
N ARG A 733 42.62 12.99 -43.53
CA ARG A 733 43.03 13.11 -42.12
C ARG A 733 44.06 14.21 -41.95
N SER A 734 44.04 14.87 -40.81
CA SER A 734 44.95 15.96 -40.45
C SER A 734 45.21 15.94 -38.94
N ASP A 735 46.39 16.38 -38.52
CA ASP A 735 46.72 16.42 -37.10
C ASP A 735 45.88 17.46 -36.38
N ILE A 736 45.44 17.14 -35.16
CA ILE A 736 44.66 18.05 -34.31
C ILE A 736 45.44 19.35 -34.00
N THR A 737 46.77 19.31 -34.05
CA THR A 737 47.65 20.48 -33.86
C THR A 737 47.52 21.51 -34.98
N ASP A 738 47.07 21.12 -36.19
CA ASP A 738 46.79 22.06 -37.28
C ASP A 738 45.57 22.96 -36.98
N TYR A 739 44.76 22.59 -35.99
CA TYR A 739 43.56 23.30 -35.56
C TYR A 739 43.90 24.14 -34.32
N ARG A 740 44.38 25.37 -34.56
CA ARG A 740 44.79 26.27 -33.47
C ARG A 740 43.62 26.61 -32.53
N LEU A 741 43.93 26.67 -31.24
CA LEU A 741 43.03 27.20 -30.22
C LEU A 741 42.80 28.70 -30.46
N GLN A 742 41.56 29.15 -30.38
CA GLN A 742 41.16 30.56 -30.53
C GLN A 742 39.91 30.82 -29.68
N SER A 743 39.56 32.10 -29.48
CA SER A 743 38.35 32.46 -28.73
C SER A 743 37.06 32.10 -29.48
N ARG A 744 36.01 31.78 -28.72
CA ARG A 744 34.65 31.51 -29.22
C ARG A 744 34.09 32.71 -29.99
N ALA A 745 33.10 32.44 -30.85
CA ALA A 745 32.39 33.39 -31.69
C ALA A 745 33.24 34.07 -32.79
N GLY A 746 34.47 33.60 -33.01
CA GLY A 746 35.30 33.98 -34.15
C GLY A 746 34.77 33.44 -35.49
N LYS A 747 35.41 33.85 -36.60
CA LYS A 747 35.10 33.37 -37.97
C LYS A 747 35.56 31.93 -38.24
N GLY A 748 36.38 31.36 -37.36
CA GLY A 748 37.02 30.07 -37.60
C GLY A 748 38.11 30.11 -38.68
N ILE A 749 38.75 28.97 -38.86
CA ILE A 749 39.81 28.71 -39.84
C ILE A 749 39.35 27.65 -40.84
N LYS A 750 39.99 27.49 -42.00
CA LYS A 750 39.56 26.48 -43.00
C LYS A 750 39.88 25.07 -42.54
N ALA A 751 38.90 24.17 -42.44
CA ALA A 751 39.12 22.74 -42.20
C ALA A 751 39.62 21.99 -43.45
N GLY A 752 39.55 22.62 -44.63
CA GLY A 752 39.96 22.06 -45.93
C GLY A 752 39.55 22.98 -47.08
N THR A 753 39.88 22.57 -48.30
CA THR A 753 39.51 23.29 -49.52
C THR A 753 38.23 22.71 -50.12
N PHE A 754 37.10 23.37 -49.85
CA PHE A 754 35.77 23.01 -50.33
C PHE A 754 35.39 23.92 -51.51
N ASN A 755 35.10 23.33 -52.67
CA ASN A 755 34.81 24.04 -53.93
C ASN A 755 33.79 23.25 -54.76
N ALA A 756 33.49 23.67 -55.99
CA ALA A 756 32.52 22.97 -56.85
C ALA A 756 32.86 21.48 -57.10
N LYS A 757 34.13 21.08 -57.01
CA LYS A 757 34.57 19.69 -57.20
C LYS A 757 34.36 18.85 -55.95
N THR A 758 34.72 19.35 -54.78
CA THR A 758 34.57 18.61 -53.50
C THR A 758 33.19 18.74 -52.89
N GLY A 759 32.47 19.83 -53.20
CA GLY A 759 31.22 20.18 -52.55
C GLY A 759 31.42 20.66 -51.11
N ARG A 760 30.31 20.85 -50.39
CA ARG A 760 30.27 21.26 -48.97
C ARG A 760 30.83 20.19 -48.04
N LEU A 761 31.30 20.62 -46.87
CA LEU A 761 31.71 19.72 -45.78
C LEU A 761 30.47 19.06 -45.18
N VAL A 762 30.54 17.74 -45.00
CA VAL A 762 29.46 16.92 -44.42
C VAL A 762 29.74 16.59 -42.96
N ASN A 763 30.95 16.12 -42.64
CA ASN A 763 31.32 15.80 -41.26
C ASN A 763 32.78 16.15 -40.94
N LEU A 764 33.00 16.46 -39.66
CA LEU A 764 34.32 16.60 -39.06
C LEU A 764 34.33 15.76 -37.77
N LYS A 765 35.03 14.62 -37.81
CA LYS A 765 35.12 13.69 -36.69
C LYS A 765 36.57 13.59 -36.20
N LEU A 766 36.72 13.17 -34.94
CA LEU A 766 37.99 12.71 -34.41
C LEU A 766 38.04 11.19 -34.56
N VAL A 767 39.10 10.68 -35.17
CA VAL A 767 39.32 9.24 -35.37
C VAL A 767 40.66 8.85 -34.77
N GLU A 768 40.73 7.66 -34.20
CA GLU A 768 42.00 6.99 -33.94
C GLU A 768 42.49 6.34 -35.26
N PRO A 769 43.80 6.19 -35.48
CA PRO A 769 44.31 5.60 -36.73
C PRO A 769 43.77 4.19 -37.03
N ASP A 770 43.45 3.43 -35.98
CA ASP A 770 42.93 2.06 -36.06
C ASP A 770 41.39 1.98 -36.15
N ASP A 771 40.68 3.11 -36.08
CA ASP A 771 39.23 3.14 -36.29
C ASP A 771 38.88 2.89 -37.76
N ASP A 772 37.65 2.42 -37.99
CA ASP A 772 37.05 2.45 -39.31
C ASP A 772 36.11 3.66 -39.43
N ILE A 773 35.90 4.12 -40.67
CA ILE A 773 34.90 5.12 -41.00
C ILE A 773 33.87 4.52 -41.95
N MET A 774 32.62 4.90 -41.73
CA MET A 774 31.48 4.58 -42.59
C MET A 774 31.06 5.85 -43.32
N VAL A 775 31.06 5.82 -44.65
CA VAL A 775 30.64 6.93 -45.51
C VAL A 775 29.34 6.54 -46.19
N ILE A 776 28.29 7.34 -46.00
CA ILE A 776 26.94 7.02 -46.46
C ILE A 776 26.47 8.05 -47.46
N ALA A 777 25.95 7.58 -48.58
CA ALA A 777 25.33 8.38 -49.61
C ALA A 777 23.81 8.51 -49.44
N ASP A 778 23.23 9.58 -49.99
CA ASP A 778 21.79 9.83 -50.04
C ASP A 778 20.98 8.72 -50.71
N ASN A 779 21.59 8.00 -51.64
CA ASN A 779 21.00 6.87 -52.34
C ASN A 779 21.13 5.52 -51.60
N GLY A 780 21.60 5.52 -50.35
CA GLY A 780 21.73 4.32 -49.52
C GLY A 780 23.05 3.56 -49.68
N VAL A 781 23.94 3.96 -50.60
CA VAL A 781 25.26 3.31 -50.74
C VAL A 781 26.12 3.63 -49.52
N VAL A 782 26.65 2.59 -48.87
CA VAL A 782 27.52 2.67 -47.70
C VAL A 782 28.89 2.10 -48.03
N ILE A 783 29.96 2.82 -47.67
CA ILE A 783 31.35 2.33 -47.77
C ILE A 783 31.99 2.34 -46.39
N ARG A 784 32.57 1.20 -46.01
CA ARG A 784 33.45 1.07 -44.85
C ARG A 784 34.90 1.10 -45.30
N MET A 785 35.75 1.83 -44.60
CA MET A 785 37.20 1.80 -44.82
C MET A 785 37.94 2.10 -43.53
N ARG A 786 39.19 1.65 -43.42
CA ARG A 786 40.04 2.02 -42.29
C ARG A 786 40.35 3.51 -42.35
N ALA A 787 40.31 4.19 -41.20
CA ALA A 787 40.72 5.59 -41.10
C ALA A 787 42.15 5.75 -41.64
N ARG A 788 43.06 4.81 -41.34
CA ARG A 788 44.44 4.83 -41.82
C ARG A 788 44.61 4.89 -43.34
N ASP A 789 43.64 4.36 -44.10
CA ASP A 789 43.70 4.32 -45.57
C ASP A 789 43.34 5.68 -46.19
N VAL A 790 42.69 6.55 -45.42
CA VAL A 790 42.46 7.94 -45.82
C VAL A 790 43.75 8.74 -45.64
N SER A 791 44.18 9.45 -46.69
CA SER A 791 45.46 10.17 -46.69
C SER A 791 45.54 11.20 -45.56
N LYS A 792 46.65 11.14 -44.81
CA LYS A 792 47.03 12.14 -43.80
C LYS A 792 47.80 13.28 -44.46
N ILE A 793 47.17 14.45 -44.56
CA ILE A 793 47.72 15.65 -45.21
C ILE A 793 47.31 16.90 -44.42
N GLY A 794 48.00 18.01 -44.66
CA GLY A 794 47.77 19.25 -43.91
C GLY A 794 46.32 19.75 -44.00
N ARG A 795 45.87 20.48 -42.97
CA ARG A 795 44.50 20.97 -42.84
C ARG A 795 43.95 21.72 -44.07
N ASP A 796 44.66 22.70 -44.64
CA ASP A 796 44.17 23.54 -45.75
C ASP A 796 44.45 22.91 -47.13
N THR A 797 43.96 21.68 -47.32
CA THR A 797 44.12 20.89 -48.54
C THR A 797 42.78 20.30 -49.00
N GLN A 798 42.72 19.81 -50.24
CA GLN A 798 41.49 19.28 -50.85
C GLN A 798 41.10 17.89 -50.32
N GLY A 799 42.07 17.04 -49.97
CA GLY A 799 41.84 15.62 -49.70
C GLY A 799 41.76 14.74 -50.95
N VAL A 800 41.66 13.44 -50.72
CA VAL A 800 41.58 12.40 -51.75
C VAL A 800 40.14 11.92 -51.90
N ARG A 801 39.81 11.37 -53.08
CA ARG A 801 38.48 10.79 -53.28
C ARG A 801 38.41 9.45 -52.55
N ILE A 802 37.51 9.37 -51.57
CA ILE A 802 37.26 8.17 -50.77
C ILE A 802 35.99 7.43 -51.20
N MET A 803 35.05 8.14 -51.86
CA MET A 803 33.84 7.56 -52.42
C MET A 803 33.65 8.02 -53.87
N LYS A 804 33.34 7.08 -54.76
CA LYS A 804 33.01 7.36 -56.17
C LYS A 804 31.55 6.99 -56.41
N PHE A 805 30.77 7.97 -56.87
CA PHE A 805 29.37 7.75 -57.24
C PHE A 805 29.26 7.24 -58.68
N LYS A 806 28.22 6.44 -58.96
CA LYS A 806 27.85 6.04 -60.32
C LYS A 806 27.07 7.14 -61.04
N ASP A 807 26.35 7.98 -60.28
CA ASP A 807 25.59 9.14 -60.74
C ASP A 807 26.17 10.40 -60.06
N ASP A 808 26.35 11.47 -60.83
CA ASP A 808 26.84 12.76 -60.33
C ASP A 808 25.80 13.48 -59.44
N SER A 809 24.56 12.99 -59.38
CA SER A 809 23.54 13.53 -58.47
C SER A 809 23.64 13.02 -57.03
N SER A 810 24.37 11.93 -56.78
CA SER A 810 24.49 11.32 -55.45
C SER A 810 25.51 12.05 -54.58
N LYS A 811 25.20 12.15 -53.29
CA LYS A 811 26.02 12.90 -52.32
C LYS A 811 26.23 12.11 -51.04
N VAL A 812 27.40 12.28 -50.42
CA VAL A 812 27.62 11.86 -49.02
C VAL A 812 26.70 12.69 -48.13
N VAL A 813 25.95 12.01 -47.26
CA VAL A 813 25.03 12.64 -46.30
C VAL A 813 25.47 12.48 -44.85
N CYS A 814 26.28 11.45 -44.56
CA CYS A 814 26.73 11.16 -43.20
C CYS A 814 28.06 10.40 -43.21
N VAL A 815 28.88 10.67 -42.20
CA VAL A 815 30.07 9.88 -41.85
C VAL A 815 30.03 9.53 -40.36
N ALA A 816 30.13 8.24 -40.07
CA ALA A 816 30.18 7.71 -38.72
C ALA A 816 31.52 7.02 -38.45
N ASN A 817 32.03 7.15 -37.22
CA ASN A 817 33.15 6.35 -36.75
C ASN A 817 32.61 5.00 -36.26
N THR A 818 33.29 3.91 -36.60
CA THR A 818 32.95 2.58 -36.10
C THR A 818 34.23 1.88 -35.63
N PRO A 819 34.15 1.01 -34.61
CA PRO A 819 35.28 0.16 -34.24
C PRO A 819 35.81 -0.64 -35.44
N PRO A 820 37.09 -1.02 -35.45
CA PRO A 820 37.70 -1.76 -36.55
C PRO A 820 36.96 -3.06 -36.88
N GLU A 821 36.69 -3.31 -38.16
CA GLU A 821 36.29 -4.62 -38.66
C GLU A 821 37.44 -5.58 -38.47
N ALA A 822 37.18 -6.80 -38.04
CA ALA A 822 38.22 -7.79 -38.00
C ALA A 822 38.46 -8.32 -39.43
N GLU A 823 39.71 -8.28 -39.89
CA GLU A 823 40.08 -8.77 -41.22
C GLU A 823 39.77 -10.27 -41.33
N GLU A 824 38.89 -10.65 -42.27
CA GLU A 824 38.95 -11.99 -42.82
C GLU A 824 40.23 -12.07 -43.65
N LEU A 825 41.15 -12.95 -43.24
CA LEU A 825 42.27 -13.33 -44.09
C LEU A 825 41.69 -14.02 -45.31
N ASP A 826 41.55 -13.27 -46.41
CA ASP A 826 41.33 -13.84 -47.73
C ASP A 826 42.49 -14.81 -48.02
N GLY A 827 42.14 -16.09 -48.16
CA GLY A 827 43.06 -17.08 -48.67
C GLY A 827 43.30 -16.78 -50.14
N ASP A 828 44.47 -16.27 -50.46
CA ASP A 828 44.97 -16.22 -51.83
C ASP A 828 44.93 -17.64 -52.43
N GLU A 829 44.08 -17.83 -53.44
CA GLU A 829 44.30 -18.86 -54.45
C GLU A 829 45.46 -18.40 -55.34
N ASN A 830 46.67 -18.85 -54.99
CA ASN A 830 47.68 -19.40 -55.92
C ASN A 830 48.83 -20.08 -55.18
#